data_AF-A0A1V9KB44-F1
#
_entry.id   AF-A0A1V9KB44-F1
#
_cell.length_a   1.000
_cell.length_b   1.000
_cell.length_c   1.000
_cell.angle_alpha   90.00
_cell.angle_beta   90.00
_cell.angle_gamma   90.00
#
_symmetry.space_group_name_H-M   'P 1'
#
loop_
_entity.id
_entity.type
_entity.pdbx_description
1 polymer ?
#
loop_
_entity_poly.entity_id
_entity_poly.type
_entity_poly.pdbx_seq_one_letter_code
_entity_poly.pdbx_strand_id
1 'polypeptide(L)'
;MSDEHENATTDEHSPGYLRFPHLSGDRLCFVTEDDLWVAPLDGRGRAWRLTVDRTKVGHPRFSPDGRTIAYTSWRSLVPEIHLAPVDGGPGRRLTYWGSPDTQVCGWSPDGDILAVASHGQPFSYFTWAHSVPTDGDPGGKLPWGPVSDIAVADIDGERRTLLLTGTPPHEPAVWKRYRGGAMGRIWLHGRQLVADIGGHLACPMFVGGRIAFLSDHEGVGNLYSCAHDGSDLRRHTDHDAFYARHAASDGTRVVYQCAGDLWIVDDLSPTSVPRRLDVRLGGPRAGRRPYQVPTAQHVDSISVDETGRASAVVVRGSLYWLTHRDGPARTIADTPGVRVRLPEMLGSGGQVAYVTDARGEDAVEIAYLPRATGDRAPRRLASGDLGRVLELVADPQGERLAVASNDGRLLLLDATEESTGEVTELIRSINGPVTDLAFSPDGAWLTWSHPGIGRSLRQIKMARIKDRLVVDVTNGRFEDENPVFTRDGRYLAFLSWRGFDPVYDVHTGDLSFPLGCRPYLVPLSSATPSPFALNPDGRPVAGGLDPVEEESDDGTAATVELEGLESRVTPFPVTASKYSALYPVAGGGLVWLRWPISGALGETFANPDDTTGRPTLEFFNITKAKKSELVDHLDWFAVSGDGSRLVVVDEGDLRAVPSTESGDSDSTVWIDLRRILHEVDPPAEWRQAYDEAGRITRAYFWDPDMCGIDWDAVLAQYRPLVERVASPDEFADLLREVLGELGTSHAYVSAARRNEGPPHYQRRQGLLGANLVCRDGNWMVKRILPGDSSDSKARSPLAGTGIRPGAVLTHVDGRPVDPVTGPYPLLAGAGGTTVELTFRPAEGEGAGRSRRVAVVPLTDERPLRYQDWVAKRRQVVRELSGGHCGYLHIPDLGGSGWAQFNRDLRLEVSRPALIIDVRGNAGGHISELVVEKLTRTILGWDLTRNAQPVSYASNAPRGPIVALADEATSSDGDMITAAFKLLKLGPVVGQRTWGGVVGMTGRHQLGDGSVITVPMNAAWFDAYGWSVENHGVAPDLEILRTPLDWAEGRHAQLDDAVQLSLDLLRSRPAASPPDYSDVPDRTRPKLPPRPE
;
A
#
# COMPACT_ATOMS: atom_id res chain seq x y z
N MET A 1 -49.34 22.64 20.23
CA MET A 1 -50.49 21.92 19.65
C MET A 1 -49.95 21.08 18.50
N SER A 2 -49.94 19.76 18.49
CA SER A 2 -50.25 18.66 19.42
C SER A 2 -49.50 17.46 18.82
N ASP A 3 -48.37 17.04 19.41
CA ASP A 3 -48.22 15.83 20.24
C ASP A 3 -48.92 14.58 19.69
N GLU A 4 -48.20 13.84 18.84
CA GLU A 4 -48.24 12.37 18.72
C GLU A 4 -46.81 11.89 18.40
N HIS A 5 -45.93 11.94 19.41
CA HIS A 5 -44.73 11.11 19.44
C HIS A 5 -45.14 9.72 19.95
N GLU A 6 -45.27 8.77 19.03
CA GLU A 6 -45.30 7.35 19.39
C GLU A 6 -43.98 7.00 20.08
N ASN A 7 -44.11 6.60 21.34
CA ASN A 7 -43.07 5.98 22.15
C ASN A 7 -42.55 4.71 21.44
N ALA A 8 -41.48 4.85 20.66
CA ALA A 8 -40.56 3.77 20.42
C ALA A 8 -39.82 3.51 21.74
N THR A 9 -40.21 2.43 22.43
CA THR A 9 -39.47 1.86 23.54
C THR A 9 -38.00 1.77 23.18
N THR A 10 -37.17 2.55 23.86
CA THR A 10 -35.71 2.46 23.87
C THR A 10 -35.32 1.09 24.41
N ASP A 11 -34.99 0.15 23.52
CA ASP A 11 -34.27 -1.06 23.89
C ASP A 11 -32.83 -0.61 24.26
N GLU A 12 -32.55 -0.54 25.56
CA GLU A 12 -31.33 0.04 26.20
C GLU A 12 -30.01 -0.67 25.86
N HIS A 13 -29.97 -1.50 24.82
CA HIS A 13 -28.79 -2.27 24.42
C HIS A 13 -28.50 -2.06 22.93
N SER A 14 -27.63 -1.10 22.59
CA SER A 14 -27.10 -0.99 21.22
C SER A 14 -26.39 -2.30 20.85
N PRO A 15 -26.86 -3.06 19.85
CA PRO A 15 -26.31 -4.36 19.51
C PRO A 15 -24.89 -4.22 18.93
N GLY A 16 -24.00 -5.16 19.25
CA GLY A 16 -22.63 -5.14 18.70
C GLY A 16 -22.59 -5.37 17.19
N TYR A 17 -21.44 -5.13 16.57
CA TYR A 17 -21.22 -5.39 15.15
C TYR A 17 -20.71 -6.83 14.98
N LEU A 18 -21.63 -7.76 14.71
CA LEU A 18 -21.36 -9.20 14.72
C LEU A 18 -20.86 -9.67 13.36
N ARG A 19 -19.82 -10.52 13.34
CA ARG A 19 -19.19 -11.04 12.11
C ARG A 19 -18.84 -12.52 12.22
N PHE A 20 -18.56 -13.14 11.07
CA PHE A 20 -18.05 -14.51 10.93
C PHE A 20 -18.80 -15.57 11.75
N PRO A 21 -20.13 -15.69 11.62
CA PRO A 21 -20.88 -16.67 12.39
C PRO A 21 -20.59 -18.12 11.96
N HIS A 22 -20.79 -19.07 12.87
CA HIS A 22 -20.91 -20.50 12.60
C HIS A 22 -21.79 -21.14 13.68
N LEU A 23 -22.53 -22.20 13.35
CA LEU A 23 -23.44 -22.86 14.29
C LEU A 23 -23.12 -24.35 14.46
N SER A 24 -23.53 -24.92 15.59
CA SER A 24 -23.52 -26.37 15.84
C SER A 24 -24.53 -26.69 16.94
N GLY A 25 -25.47 -27.60 16.66
CA GLY A 25 -26.55 -27.92 17.60
C GLY A 25 -27.37 -26.69 17.98
N ASP A 26 -27.45 -26.38 19.27
CA ASP A 26 -28.14 -25.23 19.84
C ASP A 26 -27.20 -24.04 20.14
N ARG A 27 -25.96 -24.08 19.63
CA ARG A 27 -24.94 -23.05 19.87
C ARG A 27 -24.54 -22.32 18.59
N LEU A 28 -24.19 -21.06 18.75
CA LEU A 28 -23.69 -20.15 17.74
C LEU A 28 -22.34 -19.59 18.23
N CYS A 29 -21.33 -19.55 17.37
CA CYS A 29 -20.12 -18.77 17.59
C CYS A 29 -19.99 -17.67 16.54
N PHE A 30 -19.34 -16.58 16.91
CA PHE A 30 -19.17 -15.38 16.07
C PHE A 30 -18.04 -14.52 16.62
N VAL A 31 -17.65 -13.49 15.86
CA VAL A 31 -16.65 -12.50 16.25
C VAL A 31 -17.29 -11.14 16.45
N THR A 32 -16.94 -10.47 17.54
CA THR A 32 -17.20 -9.04 17.76
C THR A 32 -16.23 -8.51 18.81
N GLU A 33 -15.91 -7.22 18.74
CA GLU A 33 -14.86 -6.55 19.53
C GLU A 33 -13.48 -7.22 19.35
N ASP A 34 -13.25 -7.79 18.16
CA ASP A 34 -12.11 -8.65 17.79
C ASP A 34 -11.92 -9.91 18.64
N ASP A 35 -12.94 -10.30 19.40
CA ASP A 35 -12.92 -11.50 20.22
C ASP A 35 -13.89 -12.57 19.69
N LEU A 36 -13.59 -13.83 19.99
CA LEU A 36 -14.46 -14.97 19.76
C LEU A 36 -15.52 -15.06 20.86
N TRP A 37 -16.78 -15.20 20.46
CA TRP A 37 -17.93 -15.36 21.35
C TRP A 37 -18.73 -16.62 21.02
N VAL A 38 -19.47 -17.10 22.02
CA VAL A 38 -20.46 -18.16 21.88
C VAL A 38 -21.78 -17.72 22.51
N ALA A 39 -22.90 -18.09 21.88
CA ALA A 39 -24.25 -17.84 22.36
C ALA A 39 -25.17 -19.04 22.09
N PRO A 40 -26.28 -19.20 22.84
CA PRO A 40 -27.37 -20.09 22.44
C PRO A 40 -28.04 -19.60 21.15
N LEU A 41 -28.51 -20.52 20.31
CA LEU A 41 -29.09 -20.21 18.99
C LEU A 41 -30.50 -19.60 19.07
N ASP A 42 -31.41 -20.21 19.84
CA ASP A 42 -32.85 -19.86 19.85
C ASP A 42 -33.32 -19.27 21.20
N GLY A 43 -32.44 -18.60 21.95
CA GLY A 43 -32.70 -18.23 23.34
C GLY A 43 -32.49 -16.76 23.69
N ARG A 44 -33.24 -16.29 24.70
CA ARG A 44 -32.97 -15.07 25.50
C ARG A 44 -31.65 -15.15 26.31
N GLY A 45 -30.79 -16.11 26.00
CA GLY A 45 -29.55 -16.38 26.71
C GLY A 45 -28.48 -15.36 26.34
N ARG A 46 -27.58 -15.09 27.28
CA ARG A 46 -26.50 -14.13 27.11
C ARG A 46 -25.30 -14.78 26.43
N ALA A 47 -24.70 -14.11 25.46
CA ALA A 47 -23.43 -14.52 24.85
C ALA A 47 -22.27 -14.43 25.86
N TRP A 48 -21.31 -15.35 25.79
CA TRP A 48 -20.08 -15.33 26.57
C TRP A 48 -18.85 -15.32 25.67
N ARG A 49 -17.79 -14.66 26.16
CA ARG A 49 -16.55 -14.41 25.43
C ARG A 49 -15.55 -15.54 25.69
N LEU A 50 -14.87 -16.02 24.65
CA LEU A 50 -13.84 -17.07 24.73
C LEU A 50 -12.41 -16.54 24.63
N THR A 51 -12.18 -15.43 23.93
CA THR A 51 -10.86 -14.79 23.82
C THR A 51 -10.90 -13.38 24.39
N VAL A 52 -9.75 -12.87 24.83
CA VAL A 52 -9.59 -11.47 25.30
C VAL A 52 -8.23 -10.91 24.87
N ASP A 53 -7.72 -11.39 23.73
CA ASP A 53 -6.37 -11.07 23.25
C ASP A 53 -6.31 -9.66 22.63
N ARG A 54 -7.45 -9.00 22.40
CA ARG A 54 -7.57 -7.67 21.78
C ARG A 54 -6.80 -7.56 20.46
N THR A 55 -6.87 -8.62 19.67
CA THR A 55 -6.26 -8.74 18.35
C THR A 55 -7.29 -9.34 17.41
N LYS A 56 -7.18 -9.02 16.12
CA LYS A 56 -8.07 -9.55 15.09
C LYS A 56 -8.23 -11.08 15.19
N VAL A 57 -9.50 -11.50 15.17
CA VAL A 57 -9.94 -12.89 15.07
C VAL A 57 -10.87 -13.05 13.86
N GLY A 58 -10.80 -14.17 13.17
CA GLY A 58 -11.65 -14.45 12.00
C GLY A 58 -11.99 -15.92 11.82
N HIS A 59 -13.09 -16.15 11.08
CA HIS A 59 -13.55 -17.47 10.61
C HIS A 59 -13.58 -18.59 11.67
N PRO A 60 -14.26 -18.42 12.81
CA PRO A 60 -14.44 -19.51 13.76
C PRO A 60 -15.31 -20.63 13.17
N ARG A 61 -14.94 -21.88 13.42
CA ARG A 61 -15.64 -23.10 12.96
C ARG A 61 -15.71 -24.11 14.09
N PHE A 62 -16.93 -24.49 14.49
CA PHE A 62 -17.14 -25.60 15.45
C PHE A 62 -16.59 -26.90 14.88
N SER A 63 -15.93 -27.70 15.72
CA SER A 63 -15.60 -29.08 15.39
C SER A 63 -16.86 -29.91 15.13
N PRO A 64 -16.78 -31.01 14.38
CA PRO A 64 -17.94 -31.86 14.09
C PRO A 64 -18.66 -32.38 15.34
N ASP A 65 -17.94 -32.55 16.45
CA ASP A 65 -18.49 -32.94 17.76
C ASP A 65 -19.01 -31.77 18.62
N GLY A 66 -18.87 -30.53 18.14
CA GLY A 66 -19.30 -29.31 18.82
C GLY A 66 -18.53 -28.94 20.09
N ARG A 67 -17.40 -29.61 20.39
CA ARG A 67 -16.64 -29.41 21.65
C ARG A 67 -15.56 -28.34 21.56
N THR A 68 -15.05 -28.06 20.37
CA THR A 68 -13.97 -27.10 20.14
C THR A 68 -14.28 -26.17 18.97
N ILE A 69 -13.55 -25.06 18.90
CA ILE A 69 -13.64 -24.08 17.81
C ILE A 69 -12.25 -23.87 17.23
N ALA A 70 -12.09 -24.11 15.93
CA ALA A 70 -10.93 -23.67 15.17
C ALA A 70 -11.17 -22.24 14.68
N TYR A 71 -10.17 -21.37 14.80
CA TYR A 71 -10.27 -19.97 14.39
C TYR A 71 -8.92 -19.41 13.94
N THR A 72 -8.97 -18.37 13.12
CA THR A 72 -7.79 -17.62 12.69
C THR A 72 -7.53 -16.47 13.67
N SER A 73 -6.29 -16.33 14.16
CA SER A 73 -5.91 -15.26 15.09
C SER A 73 -4.62 -14.56 14.68
N TRP A 74 -4.62 -13.24 14.77
CA TRP A 74 -3.45 -12.36 14.60
C TRP A 74 -2.77 -12.06 15.94
N ARG A 75 -2.81 -12.99 16.89
CA ARG A 75 -2.06 -12.87 18.15
C ARG A 75 -0.54 -12.84 17.92
N SER A 76 -0.08 -13.46 16.83
CA SER A 76 1.25 -13.23 16.23
C SER A 76 1.21 -12.12 15.17
N LEU A 77 2.37 -11.64 14.69
CA LEU A 77 2.44 -10.63 13.62
C LEU A 77 1.66 -11.00 12.34
N VAL A 78 1.47 -12.30 12.10
CA VAL A 78 0.75 -12.89 10.96
C VAL A 78 -0.27 -13.90 11.50
N PRO A 79 -1.39 -14.14 10.79
CA PRO A 79 -2.45 -15.02 11.24
C PRO A 79 -2.01 -16.48 11.30
N GLU A 80 -2.51 -17.18 12.31
CA GLU A 80 -2.30 -18.62 12.49
C GLU A 80 -3.58 -19.28 13.01
N ILE A 81 -3.69 -20.59 12.78
CA ILE A 81 -4.81 -21.41 13.23
C ILE A 81 -4.67 -21.69 14.72
N HIS A 82 -5.74 -21.45 15.46
CA HIS A 82 -5.85 -21.72 16.89
C HIS A 82 -7.09 -22.58 17.18
N LEU A 83 -7.04 -23.31 18.31
CA LEU A 83 -8.15 -24.06 18.87
C LEU A 83 -8.52 -23.55 20.25
N ALA A 84 -9.82 -23.45 20.53
CA ALA A 84 -10.36 -23.16 21.85
C ALA A 84 -11.50 -24.14 22.24
N PRO A 85 -11.58 -24.60 23.50
CA PRO A 85 -12.75 -25.33 23.99
C PRO A 85 -13.99 -24.43 24.02
N VAL A 86 -15.16 -24.96 23.64
CA VAL A 86 -16.42 -24.17 23.59
C VAL A 86 -16.89 -23.71 24.97
N ASP A 87 -16.63 -24.53 26.00
CA ASP A 87 -17.01 -24.21 27.38
C ASP A 87 -15.99 -23.27 28.07
N GLY A 88 -14.97 -22.81 27.34
CA GLY A 88 -13.89 -21.97 27.85
C GLY A 88 -12.66 -22.77 28.31
N GLY A 89 -11.53 -22.07 28.48
CA GLY A 89 -10.25 -22.67 28.84
C GLY A 89 -9.08 -22.11 28.02
N PRO A 90 -7.86 -22.66 28.17
CA PRO A 90 -6.71 -22.19 27.42
C PRO A 90 -6.86 -22.52 25.92
N GLY A 91 -6.70 -21.50 25.07
CA GLY A 91 -6.53 -21.70 23.63
C GLY A 91 -5.14 -22.24 23.29
N ARG A 92 -5.01 -22.92 22.15
CA ARG A 92 -3.75 -23.47 21.65
C ARG A 92 -3.52 -23.06 20.19
N ARG A 93 -2.34 -22.52 19.88
CA ARG A 93 -1.86 -22.31 18.50
C ARG A 93 -1.48 -23.65 17.87
N LEU A 94 -1.93 -23.89 16.64
CA LEU A 94 -1.63 -25.11 15.89
C LEU A 94 -0.62 -24.88 14.78
N THR A 95 -0.77 -23.81 14.00
CA THR A 95 0.12 -23.55 12.86
C THR A 95 1.18 -22.52 13.19
N TYR A 96 2.29 -22.64 12.47
CA TYR A 96 3.46 -21.75 12.53
C TYR A 96 3.93 -21.46 11.10
N TRP A 97 2.98 -21.19 10.22
CA TRP A 97 3.21 -21.06 8.78
C TRP A 97 3.80 -19.72 8.39
N GLY A 98 3.65 -18.69 9.22
CA GLY A 98 4.21 -17.36 8.96
C GLY A 98 3.56 -16.65 7.76
N SER A 99 2.36 -17.05 7.34
CA SER A 99 1.73 -16.59 6.09
C SER A 99 0.60 -15.58 6.37
N PRO A 100 0.58 -14.40 5.71
CA PRO A 100 -0.32 -13.29 6.03
C PRO A 100 -1.79 -13.54 5.69
N ASP A 101 -2.08 -14.60 4.93
CA ASP A 101 -3.36 -14.96 4.32
C ASP A 101 -3.94 -16.27 4.88
N THR A 102 -3.37 -16.78 5.98
CA THR A 102 -3.84 -18.01 6.63
C THR A 102 -5.30 -17.85 7.09
N GLN A 103 -6.17 -18.76 6.66
CA GLN A 103 -7.60 -18.73 6.98
C GLN A 103 -8.15 -20.13 7.25
N VAL A 104 -8.95 -20.27 8.31
CA VAL A 104 -9.75 -21.48 8.58
C VAL A 104 -10.99 -21.49 7.69
N CYS A 105 -11.25 -22.62 7.02
CA CYS A 105 -12.41 -22.81 6.16
C CYS A 105 -13.50 -23.64 6.84
N GLY A 106 -13.10 -24.74 7.50
CA GLY A 106 -14.04 -25.71 8.08
C GLY A 106 -13.33 -26.93 8.65
N TRP A 107 -14.03 -28.06 8.65
CA TRP A 107 -13.52 -29.35 9.13
C TRP A 107 -13.75 -30.44 8.09
N SER A 108 -12.86 -31.42 8.05
CA SER A 108 -13.07 -32.65 7.29
C SER A 108 -13.99 -33.60 8.10
N PRO A 109 -14.63 -34.59 7.43
CA PRO A 109 -15.34 -35.66 8.13
C PRO A 109 -14.48 -36.46 9.12
N ASP A 110 -13.15 -36.43 8.96
CA ASP A 110 -12.20 -37.13 9.84
C ASP A 110 -11.84 -36.31 11.10
N GLY A 111 -12.31 -35.06 11.20
CA GLY A 111 -11.98 -34.18 12.33
C GLY A 111 -10.68 -33.40 12.17
N ASP A 112 -10.13 -33.30 10.95
CA ASP A 112 -9.04 -32.37 10.65
C ASP A 112 -9.60 -30.98 10.32
N ILE A 113 -8.84 -29.93 10.64
CA ILE A 113 -9.17 -28.56 10.25
C ILE A 113 -8.81 -28.36 8.79
N LEU A 114 -9.73 -27.84 8.00
CA LEU A 114 -9.49 -27.41 6.63
C LEU A 114 -9.16 -25.91 6.61
N ALA A 115 -8.09 -25.55 5.93
CA ALA A 115 -7.61 -24.16 5.86
C ALA A 115 -7.03 -23.83 4.49
N VAL A 116 -6.90 -22.53 4.21
CA VAL A 116 -6.17 -22.00 3.05
C VAL A 116 -5.04 -21.08 3.49
N ALA A 117 -3.91 -21.14 2.79
CA ALA A 117 -2.77 -20.26 2.99
C ALA A 117 -1.83 -20.30 1.78
N SER A 118 -1.06 -19.24 1.53
CA SER A 118 0.09 -19.27 0.62
C SER A 118 1.34 -19.86 1.27
N HIS A 119 1.19 -20.67 2.33
CA HIS A 119 2.29 -21.30 3.02
C HIS A 119 3.14 -22.12 2.05
N GLY A 120 4.42 -21.78 1.99
CA GLY A 120 5.36 -22.44 1.11
C GLY A 120 5.19 -22.11 -0.38
N GLN A 121 4.50 -21.02 -0.74
CA GLN A 121 4.22 -20.59 -2.12
C GLN A 121 4.97 -19.29 -2.50
N PRO A 122 5.17 -19.01 -3.81
CA PRO A 122 5.91 -17.82 -4.26
C PRO A 122 5.13 -16.50 -4.16
N PHE A 123 3.79 -16.54 -4.07
CA PHE A 123 2.95 -15.35 -4.06
C PHE A 123 1.80 -15.48 -3.05
N SER A 124 1.30 -14.35 -2.55
CA SER A 124 0.19 -14.32 -1.58
C SER A 124 -1.17 -14.65 -2.17
N TYR A 125 -1.43 -14.35 -3.45
CA TYR A 125 -2.68 -14.77 -4.11
C TYR A 125 -2.69 -16.28 -4.44
N PHE A 126 -1.57 -16.97 -4.22
CA PHE A 126 -1.39 -18.37 -4.55
C PHE A 126 -1.68 -19.25 -3.33
N THR A 127 -2.86 -19.08 -2.74
CA THR A 127 -3.32 -19.85 -1.57
C THR A 127 -3.63 -21.29 -1.94
N TRP A 128 -3.21 -22.26 -1.14
CA TRP A 128 -3.54 -23.68 -1.32
C TRP A 128 -4.38 -24.17 -0.15
N ALA A 129 -5.18 -25.22 -0.38
CA ALA A 129 -5.87 -25.90 0.72
C ALA A 129 -4.92 -26.80 1.51
N HIS A 130 -5.15 -26.85 2.82
CA HIS A 130 -4.40 -27.64 3.79
C HIS A 130 -5.36 -28.43 4.69
N SER A 131 -4.96 -29.63 5.09
CA SER A 131 -5.58 -30.42 6.17
C SER A 131 -4.67 -30.36 7.39
N VAL A 132 -5.17 -29.89 8.53
CA VAL A 132 -4.40 -29.66 9.76
C VAL A 132 -5.01 -30.49 10.89
N PRO A 133 -4.30 -31.55 11.34
CA PRO A 133 -4.73 -32.34 12.49
C PRO A 133 -4.79 -31.51 13.78
N THR A 134 -5.58 -31.98 14.74
CA THR A 134 -5.73 -31.30 16.03
C THR A 134 -4.68 -31.70 17.06
N ASP A 135 -3.76 -32.62 16.78
CA ASP A 135 -2.71 -33.03 17.72
C ASP A 135 -1.55 -32.02 17.80
N GLY A 136 -1.41 -31.15 16.80
CA GLY A 136 -0.33 -30.16 16.67
C GLY A 136 0.59 -30.41 15.48
N ASP A 137 0.36 -31.45 14.68
CA ASP A 137 1.03 -31.62 13.39
C ASP A 137 0.78 -30.37 12.49
N PRO A 138 1.80 -29.86 11.78
CA PRO A 138 1.67 -28.65 10.97
C PRO A 138 0.77 -28.82 9.73
N GLY A 139 0.30 -30.03 9.45
CA GLY A 139 -0.65 -30.35 8.40
C GLY A 139 -0.03 -30.55 7.02
N GLY A 140 -0.86 -31.01 6.09
CA GLY A 140 -0.48 -31.35 4.72
C GLY A 140 -1.20 -30.50 3.68
N LYS A 141 -0.46 -30.08 2.64
CA LYS A 141 -1.02 -29.39 1.48
C LYS A 141 -1.82 -30.36 0.59
N LEU A 142 -3.04 -29.98 0.23
CA LEU A 142 -3.90 -30.74 -0.69
C LEU A 142 -3.56 -30.44 -2.17
N PRO A 143 -3.87 -31.33 -3.13
CA PRO A 143 -3.30 -31.27 -4.47
C PRO A 143 -4.03 -30.33 -5.46
N TRP A 144 -5.06 -29.62 -5.03
CA TRP A 144 -6.05 -28.98 -5.91
C TRP A 144 -5.60 -27.68 -6.60
N GLY A 145 -4.39 -27.20 -6.36
CA GLY A 145 -3.91 -25.92 -6.88
C GLY A 145 -4.35 -24.72 -6.04
N PRO A 146 -4.32 -23.51 -6.64
CA PRO A 146 -4.77 -22.29 -5.99
C PRO A 146 -6.27 -22.30 -5.69
N VAL A 147 -6.62 -22.10 -4.43
CA VAL A 147 -7.99 -22.15 -3.92
C VAL A 147 -8.18 -21.09 -2.83
N SER A 148 -9.37 -20.52 -2.77
CA SER A 148 -9.75 -19.49 -1.81
C SER A 148 -10.61 -20.04 -0.68
N ASP A 149 -11.28 -21.17 -0.92
CA ASP A 149 -12.10 -21.86 0.09
C ASP A 149 -12.19 -23.36 -0.22
N ILE A 150 -12.47 -24.17 0.81
CA ILE A 150 -12.61 -25.62 0.70
C ILE A 150 -13.62 -26.17 1.73
N ALA A 151 -14.48 -27.07 1.26
CA ALA A 151 -15.31 -27.91 2.11
C ALA A 151 -15.23 -29.38 1.66
N VAL A 152 -15.38 -30.31 2.60
CA VAL A 152 -15.35 -31.75 2.33
C VAL A 152 -16.53 -32.41 3.03
N ALA A 153 -17.24 -33.28 2.33
CA ALA A 153 -18.33 -34.07 2.87
C ALA A 153 -18.37 -35.47 2.24
N ASP A 154 -18.93 -36.44 2.95
CA ASP A 154 -19.21 -37.75 2.40
C ASP A 154 -20.64 -37.75 1.83
N ILE A 155 -20.77 -37.95 0.51
CA ILE A 155 -22.03 -37.93 -0.24
C ILE A 155 -22.18 -39.29 -0.91
N ASP A 156 -23.31 -39.96 -0.66
CA ASP A 156 -23.59 -41.30 -1.19
C ASP A 156 -22.47 -42.33 -0.93
N GLY A 157 -21.80 -42.20 0.23
CA GLY A 157 -20.69 -43.06 0.62
C GLY A 157 -19.34 -42.72 -0.01
N GLU A 158 -19.25 -41.64 -0.79
CA GLU A 158 -18.02 -41.17 -1.42
C GLU A 158 -17.59 -39.80 -0.89
N ARG A 159 -16.29 -39.64 -0.65
CA ARG A 159 -15.73 -38.36 -0.22
C ARG A 159 -15.70 -37.36 -1.38
N ARG A 160 -16.39 -36.23 -1.21
CA ARG A 160 -16.46 -35.15 -2.20
C ARG A 160 -15.81 -33.88 -1.65
N THR A 161 -15.08 -33.19 -2.52
CA THR A 161 -14.41 -31.93 -2.21
C THR A 161 -15.07 -30.81 -3.00
N LEU A 162 -15.43 -29.74 -2.31
CA LEU A 162 -15.96 -28.51 -2.87
C LEU A 162 -14.89 -27.42 -2.75
N LEU A 163 -14.61 -26.71 -3.84
CA LEU A 163 -13.56 -25.70 -3.90
C LEU A 163 -14.09 -24.40 -4.48
N LEU A 164 -13.58 -23.29 -3.96
CA LEU A 164 -13.68 -21.96 -4.60
C LEU A 164 -12.32 -21.59 -5.18
N THR A 165 -12.24 -21.26 -6.46
CA THR A 165 -10.99 -20.83 -7.12
C THR A 165 -11.18 -19.54 -7.91
N GLY A 166 -10.07 -18.88 -8.25
CA GLY A 166 -10.10 -17.70 -9.13
C GLY A 166 -10.89 -16.53 -8.56
N THR A 167 -10.69 -16.22 -7.27
CA THR A 167 -11.26 -15.03 -6.62
C THR A 167 -10.18 -13.99 -6.34
N PRO A 168 -10.52 -12.70 -6.27
CA PRO A 168 -9.63 -11.71 -5.67
C PRO A 168 -9.39 -12.05 -4.18
N PRO A 169 -8.35 -11.47 -3.55
CA PRO A 169 -8.05 -11.64 -2.13
C PRO A 169 -8.97 -10.79 -1.22
N HIS A 170 -10.24 -10.62 -1.63
CA HIS A 170 -11.26 -9.90 -0.90
C HIS A 170 -12.64 -10.55 -1.13
N GLU A 171 -13.57 -10.34 -0.21
CA GLU A 171 -14.96 -10.80 -0.39
C GLU A 171 -15.78 -9.86 -1.29
N PRO A 172 -16.99 -10.25 -1.73
CA PRO A 172 -17.81 -9.44 -2.63
C PRO A 172 -18.22 -8.06 -2.10
N ALA A 173 -18.27 -7.86 -0.79
CA ALA A 173 -18.66 -6.58 -0.20
C ALA A 173 -17.60 -5.46 -0.37
N VAL A 174 -16.34 -5.82 -0.62
CA VAL A 174 -15.24 -4.85 -0.81
C VAL A 174 -15.30 -4.20 -2.19
N TRP A 175 -15.82 -4.92 -3.18
CA TRP A 175 -16.08 -4.42 -4.53
C TRP A 175 -17.40 -5.01 -5.02
N LYS A 176 -18.50 -4.30 -4.72
CA LYS A 176 -19.84 -4.76 -5.03
C LYS A 176 -20.05 -4.77 -6.54
N ARG A 177 -20.82 -5.75 -7.03
CA ARG A 177 -21.16 -5.92 -8.44
C ARG A 177 -19.92 -6.14 -9.30
N TYR A 178 -18.91 -6.80 -8.75
CA TYR A 178 -17.68 -7.13 -9.46
C TYR A 178 -17.96 -8.13 -10.60
N ARG A 179 -17.46 -7.85 -11.82
CA ARG A 179 -17.64 -8.64 -13.05
C ARG A 179 -16.34 -8.91 -13.81
N GLY A 180 -15.19 -8.71 -13.16
CA GLY A 180 -13.88 -9.00 -13.72
C GLY A 180 -13.56 -10.50 -13.85
N GLY A 181 -12.35 -10.85 -14.29
CA GLY A 181 -11.95 -12.25 -14.51
C GLY A 181 -11.95 -13.13 -13.25
N ALA A 182 -11.89 -12.53 -12.06
CA ALA A 182 -11.77 -13.23 -10.79
C ALA A 182 -13.11 -13.38 -10.04
N MET A 183 -14.25 -13.53 -10.73
CA MET A 183 -15.57 -13.66 -10.05
C MET A 183 -15.68 -14.89 -9.13
N GLY A 184 -14.73 -15.82 -9.17
CA GLY A 184 -14.80 -17.08 -8.45
C GLY A 184 -15.43 -18.19 -9.29
N ARG A 185 -14.97 -19.41 -9.06
CA ARG A 185 -15.48 -20.63 -9.70
C ARG A 185 -15.64 -21.72 -8.64
N ILE A 186 -16.83 -22.30 -8.58
CA ILE A 186 -17.15 -23.39 -7.65
C ILE A 186 -16.91 -24.72 -8.36
N TRP A 187 -16.16 -25.62 -7.70
CA TRP A 187 -15.87 -26.96 -8.22
C TRP A 187 -16.32 -28.03 -7.25
N LEU A 188 -17.15 -28.96 -7.70
CA LEU A 188 -17.46 -30.18 -6.97
C LEU A 188 -16.70 -31.36 -7.57
N HIS A 189 -15.67 -31.81 -6.85
CA HIS A 189 -14.84 -32.96 -7.23
C HIS A 189 -14.36 -32.91 -8.70
N GLY A 190 -13.88 -31.74 -9.12
CA GLY A 190 -13.36 -31.51 -10.49
C GLY A 190 -14.38 -31.04 -11.51
N ARG A 191 -15.69 -31.06 -11.21
CA ARG A 191 -16.74 -30.48 -12.07
C ARG A 191 -17.03 -29.04 -11.66
N GLN A 192 -16.96 -28.11 -12.60
CA GLN A 192 -17.39 -26.73 -12.36
C GLN A 192 -18.91 -26.63 -12.26
N LEU A 193 -19.40 -25.87 -11.28
CA LEU A 193 -20.82 -25.59 -11.08
C LEU A 193 -21.11 -24.13 -11.48
N VAL A 194 -22.35 -23.87 -11.93
CA VAL A 194 -22.89 -22.52 -12.18
C VAL A 194 -21.95 -21.58 -12.97
N ALA A 195 -21.28 -22.10 -14.01
CA ALA A 195 -20.24 -21.38 -14.74
C ALA A 195 -20.70 -20.04 -15.36
N ASP A 196 -21.99 -19.94 -15.71
CA ASP A 196 -22.57 -18.78 -16.40
C ASP A 196 -23.33 -17.82 -15.46
N ILE A 197 -23.18 -17.95 -14.14
CA ILE A 197 -23.98 -17.17 -13.17
C ILE A 197 -23.74 -15.65 -13.25
N GLY A 198 -22.56 -15.21 -13.71
CA GLY A 198 -22.29 -13.80 -13.99
C GLY A 198 -22.25 -12.89 -12.75
N GLY A 199 -21.75 -13.39 -11.62
CA GLY A 199 -21.55 -12.59 -10.40
C GLY A 199 -20.52 -13.19 -9.45
N HIS A 200 -20.09 -12.40 -8.47
CA HIS A 200 -19.00 -12.80 -7.59
C HIS A 200 -19.45 -13.88 -6.59
N LEU A 201 -18.77 -15.04 -6.57
CA LEU A 201 -19.08 -16.20 -5.73
C LEU A 201 -18.26 -16.22 -4.43
N ALA A 202 -18.91 -16.56 -3.31
CA ALA A 202 -18.25 -16.71 -2.00
C ALA A 202 -18.90 -17.80 -1.13
N CYS A 203 -18.15 -18.31 -0.14
CA CYS A 203 -18.61 -19.22 0.91
C CYS A 203 -19.38 -20.47 0.41
N PRO A 204 -18.86 -21.28 -0.53
CA PRO A 204 -19.55 -22.50 -0.95
C PRO A 204 -19.56 -23.58 0.13
N MET A 205 -20.69 -24.23 0.35
CA MET A 205 -20.90 -25.19 1.44
C MET A 205 -21.92 -26.29 1.08
N PHE A 206 -21.81 -27.45 1.72
CA PHE A 206 -22.79 -28.55 1.61
C PHE A 206 -23.93 -28.35 2.61
N VAL A 207 -25.18 -28.27 2.13
CA VAL A 207 -26.34 -28.01 2.99
C VAL A 207 -27.58 -28.74 2.47
N GLY A 208 -28.18 -29.59 3.30
CA GLY A 208 -29.49 -30.20 3.00
C GLY A 208 -29.57 -30.92 1.64
N GLY A 209 -28.47 -31.57 1.20
CA GLY A 209 -28.39 -32.25 -0.10
C GLY A 209 -28.17 -31.31 -1.31
N ARG A 210 -27.73 -30.08 -1.08
CA ARG A 210 -27.48 -29.05 -2.09
C ARG A 210 -26.13 -28.38 -1.84
N ILE A 211 -25.66 -27.61 -2.83
CA ILE A 211 -24.53 -26.69 -2.66
C ILE A 211 -25.10 -25.30 -2.43
N ALA A 212 -24.86 -24.71 -1.26
CA ALA A 212 -25.20 -23.31 -0.97
C ALA A 212 -23.97 -22.42 -1.13
N PHE A 213 -24.20 -21.15 -1.48
CA PHE A 213 -23.13 -20.15 -1.68
C PHE A 213 -23.72 -18.73 -1.66
N LEU A 214 -22.87 -17.73 -1.46
CA LEU A 214 -23.20 -16.31 -1.61
C LEU A 214 -22.88 -15.84 -3.03
N SER A 215 -23.73 -14.98 -3.58
CA SER A 215 -23.49 -14.32 -4.87
C SER A 215 -24.20 -12.99 -5.01
N ASP A 216 -23.66 -12.07 -5.80
CA ASP A 216 -24.29 -10.80 -6.16
C ASP A 216 -24.68 -10.71 -7.65
N HIS A 217 -24.88 -11.84 -8.33
CA HIS A 217 -25.23 -11.86 -9.75
C HIS A 217 -26.53 -11.10 -10.07
N GLU A 218 -27.49 -11.05 -9.13
CA GLU A 218 -28.72 -10.26 -9.25
C GLU A 218 -28.58 -8.80 -8.73
N GLY A 219 -27.34 -8.35 -8.45
CA GLY A 219 -27.01 -6.97 -8.09
C GLY A 219 -26.75 -6.74 -6.60
N VAL A 220 -27.30 -7.58 -5.71
CA VAL A 220 -27.06 -7.54 -4.25
C VAL A 220 -26.68 -8.92 -3.74
N GLY A 221 -25.67 -8.97 -2.85
CA GLY A 221 -25.17 -10.21 -2.25
C GLY A 221 -26.23 -10.95 -1.44
N ASN A 222 -26.64 -12.13 -1.91
CA ASN A 222 -27.66 -12.98 -1.27
C ASN A 222 -27.22 -14.46 -1.22
N LEU A 223 -27.95 -15.26 -0.44
CA LEU A 223 -27.74 -16.71 -0.35
C LEU A 223 -28.49 -17.44 -1.47
N TYR A 224 -27.76 -18.29 -2.18
CA TYR A 224 -28.28 -19.14 -3.25
C TYR A 224 -27.90 -20.59 -3.02
N SER A 225 -28.53 -21.49 -3.77
CA SER A 225 -28.10 -22.88 -3.84
C SER A 225 -28.37 -23.50 -5.21
N CYS A 226 -27.62 -24.55 -5.55
CA CYS A 226 -27.89 -25.41 -6.70
C CYS A 226 -27.80 -26.89 -6.30
N ALA A 227 -28.29 -27.78 -7.17
CA ALA A 227 -28.05 -29.21 -7.06
C ALA A 227 -26.55 -29.53 -7.24
N HIS A 228 -26.11 -30.75 -6.88
CA HIS A 228 -24.71 -31.16 -7.00
C HIS A 228 -24.16 -31.14 -8.44
N ASP A 229 -25.04 -31.12 -9.44
CA ASP A 229 -24.66 -30.99 -10.85
C ASP A 229 -24.67 -29.53 -11.36
N GLY A 230 -25.04 -28.57 -10.50
CA GLY A 230 -25.13 -27.15 -10.80
C GLY A 230 -26.50 -26.69 -11.30
N SER A 231 -27.46 -27.61 -11.47
CA SER A 231 -28.83 -27.29 -11.91
C SER A 231 -29.71 -26.76 -10.77
N ASP A 232 -30.95 -26.38 -11.10
CA ASP A 232 -31.97 -25.98 -10.11
C ASP A 232 -31.48 -24.86 -9.18
N LEU A 233 -30.95 -23.77 -9.75
CA LEU A 233 -30.52 -22.60 -9.00
C LEU A 233 -31.71 -21.96 -8.25
N ARG A 234 -31.53 -21.65 -6.97
CA ARG A 234 -32.55 -21.05 -6.09
C ARG A 234 -31.95 -19.94 -5.24
N ARG A 235 -32.71 -18.87 -5.02
CA ARG A 235 -32.44 -17.81 -4.05
C ARG A 235 -33.15 -18.12 -2.72
N HIS A 236 -32.49 -17.84 -1.60
CA HIS A 236 -32.99 -18.13 -0.24
C HIS A 236 -33.09 -16.90 0.65
N THR A 237 -32.58 -15.75 0.20
CA THR A 237 -32.66 -14.48 0.92
C THR A 237 -32.98 -13.36 -0.05
N ASP A 238 -33.69 -12.35 0.43
CA ASP A 238 -34.13 -11.19 -0.35
C ASP A 238 -33.60 -9.88 0.25
N HIS A 239 -32.33 -9.88 0.70
CA HIS A 239 -31.69 -8.66 1.17
C HIS A 239 -31.45 -7.72 -0.02
N ASP A 240 -31.94 -6.48 0.09
CA ASP A 240 -31.85 -5.45 -0.95
C ASP A 240 -31.06 -4.21 -0.51
N ALA A 241 -30.95 -3.98 0.80
CA ALA A 241 -30.20 -2.85 1.38
C ALA A 241 -28.72 -3.17 1.63
N PHE A 242 -28.40 -4.34 2.17
CA PHE A 242 -27.04 -4.73 2.58
C PHE A 242 -26.69 -6.12 2.06
N TYR A 243 -25.41 -6.41 1.88
CA TYR A 243 -24.98 -7.72 1.41
C TYR A 243 -25.09 -8.77 2.53
N ALA A 244 -25.61 -9.95 2.21
CA ALA A 244 -25.38 -11.15 3.00
C ALA A 244 -23.91 -11.59 2.87
N ARG A 245 -23.22 -11.79 3.99
CA ARG A 245 -21.77 -12.06 4.06
C ARG A 245 -21.43 -13.16 5.05
N HIS A 246 -20.22 -13.71 4.92
CA HIS A 246 -19.64 -14.68 5.86
C HIS A 246 -20.54 -15.87 6.21
N ALA A 247 -21.24 -16.41 5.22
CA ALA A 247 -22.15 -17.54 5.45
C ALA A 247 -21.39 -18.79 5.91
N ALA A 248 -22.02 -19.57 6.78
CA ALA A 248 -21.53 -20.83 7.30
C ALA A 248 -22.69 -21.80 7.61
N SER A 249 -22.40 -23.10 7.75
CA SER A 249 -23.43 -24.12 7.96
C SER A 249 -22.98 -25.24 8.89
N ASP A 250 -23.95 -25.89 9.53
CA ASP A 250 -23.81 -27.18 10.22
C ASP A 250 -24.18 -28.40 9.33
N GLY A 251 -24.37 -28.19 8.02
CA GLY A 251 -24.80 -29.20 7.06
C GLY A 251 -26.31 -29.21 6.77
N THR A 252 -27.12 -28.50 7.57
CA THR A 252 -28.59 -28.44 7.38
C THR A 252 -29.13 -27.02 7.32
N ARG A 253 -28.58 -26.12 8.16
CA ARG A 253 -28.99 -24.72 8.31
C ARG A 253 -27.87 -23.80 7.88
N VAL A 254 -28.19 -22.58 7.44
CA VAL A 254 -27.18 -21.58 7.06
C VAL A 254 -27.29 -20.37 7.96
N VAL A 255 -26.20 -19.99 8.61
CA VAL A 255 -26.07 -18.72 9.34
C VAL A 255 -25.15 -17.78 8.58
N TYR A 256 -25.44 -16.48 8.61
CA TYR A 256 -24.68 -15.47 7.89
C TYR A 256 -24.82 -14.10 8.57
N GLN A 257 -24.00 -13.14 8.14
CA GLN A 257 -24.01 -11.76 8.59
C GLN A 257 -24.73 -10.87 7.55
N CYS A 258 -25.47 -9.87 8.02
CA CYS A 258 -26.00 -8.78 7.19
C CYS A 258 -26.13 -7.52 8.06
N ALA A 259 -25.48 -6.41 7.67
CA ALA A 259 -25.50 -5.13 8.40
C ALA A 259 -25.09 -5.22 9.89
N GLY A 260 -24.14 -6.09 10.21
CA GLY A 260 -23.66 -6.34 11.58
C GLY A 260 -24.62 -7.20 12.43
N ASP A 261 -25.73 -7.67 11.88
CA ASP A 261 -26.64 -8.64 12.49
C ASP A 261 -26.34 -10.06 11.99
N LEU A 262 -26.73 -11.05 12.79
CA LEU A 262 -26.68 -12.47 12.40
C LEU A 262 -28.07 -12.95 11.97
N TRP A 263 -28.12 -13.69 10.88
CA TRP A 263 -29.33 -14.21 10.27
C TRP A 263 -29.20 -15.71 10.04
N ILE A 264 -30.32 -16.43 10.04
CA ILE A 264 -30.38 -17.87 9.78
C ILE A 264 -31.46 -18.20 8.76
N VAL A 265 -31.15 -19.18 7.91
CA VAL A 265 -32.08 -19.94 7.09
C VAL A 265 -32.11 -21.37 7.63
N ASP A 266 -33.27 -21.81 8.11
CA ASP A 266 -33.43 -23.09 8.82
C ASP A 266 -33.38 -24.31 7.87
N ASP A 267 -33.68 -24.12 6.58
CA ASP A 267 -33.54 -25.14 5.54
C ASP A 267 -33.59 -24.50 4.13
N LEU A 268 -33.20 -25.24 3.08
CA LEU A 268 -33.16 -24.73 1.70
C LEU A 268 -34.44 -25.05 0.89
N SER A 269 -35.57 -25.28 1.54
CA SER A 269 -36.85 -25.42 0.86
C SER A 269 -37.38 -24.06 0.39
N PRO A 270 -38.20 -24.01 -0.67
CA PRO A 270 -38.80 -22.76 -1.15
C PRO A 270 -39.71 -22.04 -0.13
N THR A 271 -40.07 -22.70 0.97
CA THR A 271 -40.93 -22.14 2.03
C THR A 271 -40.16 -21.61 3.23
N SER A 272 -38.85 -21.87 3.31
CA SER A 272 -38.02 -21.37 4.41
C SER A 272 -37.79 -19.87 4.24
N VAL A 273 -37.96 -19.12 5.33
CA VAL A 273 -37.81 -17.66 5.33
C VAL A 273 -36.65 -17.29 6.24
N PRO A 274 -35.69 -16.44 5.81
CA PRO A 274 -34.61 -16.01 6.67
C PRO A 274 -35.12 -15.23 7.87
N ARG A 275 -34.56 -15.51 9.05
CA ARG A 275 -34.89 -14.79 10.29
C ARG A 275 -33.64 -14.24 10.95
N ARG A 276 -33.76 -13.05 11.54
CA ARG A 276 -32.70 -12.44 12.34
C ARG A 276 -32.59 -13.14 13.70
N LEU A 277 -31.37 -13.37 14.16
CA LEU A 277 -31.07 -13.92 15.48
C LEU A 277 -30.93 -12.79 16.51
N ASP A 278 -31.59 -12.91 17.67
CA ASP A 278 -31.43 -11.99 18.81
C ASP A 278 -30.23 -12.41 19.65
N VAL A 279 -29.07 -11.78 19.43
CA VAL A 279 -27.83 -12.07 20.15
C VAL A 279 -27.55 -10.98 21.17
N ARG A 280 -27.62 -11.35 22.45
CA ARG A 280 -27.39 -10.42 23.57
C ARG A 280 -25.95 -10.51 24.05
N LEU A 281 -25.15 -9.50 23.71
CA LEU A 281 -23.78 -9.39 24.21
C LEU A 281 -23.74 -9.13 25.71
N GLY A 282 -22.71 -9.69 26.33
CA GLY A 282 -22.51 -9.62 27.76
C GLY A 282 -21.39 -8.70 28.19
N GLY A 283 -21.66 -7.78 29.12
CA GLY A 283 -20.62 -7.01 29.81
C GLY A 283 -20.29 -5.69 29.11
N PRO A 284 -19.32 -4.92 29.63
CA PRO A 284 -18.96 -3.63 29.05
C PRO A 284 -18.21 -3.78 27.73
N ARG A 285 -18.53 -2.91 26.77
CA ARG A 285 -17.88 -2.83 25.45
C ARG A 285 -16.53 -2.12 25.55
N ALA A 286 -15.51 -2.84 26.01
CA ALA A 286 -14.22 -2.26 26.39
C ALA A 286 -13.54 -1.48 25.25
N GLY A 287 -13.76 -1.87 24.00
CA GLY A 287 -13.19 -1.18 22.83
C GLY A 287 -13.76 0.22 22.56
N ARG A 288 -14.92 0.57 23.15
CA ARG A 288 -15.53 1.91 23.09
C ARG A 288 -15.15 2.80 24.28
N ARG A 289 -14.35 2.29 25.23
CA ARG A 289 -13.94 3.04 26.41
C ARG A 289 -12.90 4.11 26.03
N PRO A 290 -13.00 5.34 26.57
CA PRO A 290 -11.93 6.33 26.46
C PRO A 290 -10.59 5.85 27.05
N TYR A 291 -9.49 6.27 26.43
CA TYR A 291 -8.14 5.86 26.82
C TYR A 291 -7.09 6.89 26.40
N GLN A 292 -5.92 6.85 27.04
CA GLN A 292 -4.79 7.73 26.74
C GLN A 292 -3.82 7.08 25.74
N VAL A 293 -3.19 7.88 24.90
CA VAL A 293 -2.16 7.42 23.94
C VAL A 293 -0.79 8.02 24.21
N PRO A 294 0.31 7.31 23.88
CA PRO A 294 1.64 7.92 23.85
C PRO A 294 1.74 8.96 22.72
N THR A 295 1.68 10.24 23.06
CA THR A 295 1.66 11.35 22.08
C THR A 295 2.80 11.30 21.05
N ALA A 296 4.00 10.86 21.45
CA ALA A 296 5.16 10.73 20.57
C ALA A 296 4.92 9.89 19.31
N GLN A 297 3.97 8.94 19.35
CA GLN A 297 3.64 8.07 18.22
C GLN A 297 2.50 8.61 17.35
N HIS A 298 1.93 9.77 17.70
CA HIS A 298 0.70 10.29 17.11
C HIS A 298 0.77 11.79 16.79
N VAL A 299 1.97 12.35 16.62
CA VAL A 299 2.13 13.73 16.16
C VAL A 299 1.86 13.81 14.65
N ASP A 300 0.84 14.57 14.26
CA ASP A 300 0.45 14.72 12.85
C ASP A 300 1.11 15.94 12.19
N SER A 301 1.21 17.06 12.92
CA SER A 301 1.80 18.31 12.40
C SER A 301 2.18 19.25 13.55
N ILE A 302 3.11 20.17 13.27
CA ILE A 302 3.64 21.15 14.23
C ILE A 302 3.73 22.51 13.55
N SER A 303 3.36 23.56 14.28
CA SER A 303 3.70 24.94 13.95
C SER A 303 4.48 25.56 15.12
N VAL A 304 5.63 26.15 14.83
CA VAL A 304 6.58 26.63 15.84
C VAL A 304 6.34 28.11 16.10
N ASP A 305 6.44 28.52 17.36
CA ASP A 305 6.33 29.93 17.73
C ASP A 305 7.49 30.76 17.14
N GLU A 306 7.35 32.08 17.24
CA GLU A 306 8.34 33.04 16.71
C GLU A 306 9.78 32.68 17.11
N THR A 307 10.01 32.25 18.34
CA THR A 307 11.37 32.10 18.92
C THR A 307 11.86 30.65 19.02
N GLY A 308 11.07 29.66 18.60
CA GLY A 308 11.38 28.24 18.83
C GLY A 308 11.44 27.85 20.30
N ARG A 309 10.63 28.50 21.16
CA ARG A 309 10.45 28.17 22.58
C ARG A 309 9.20 27.35 22.85
N ALA A 310 8.27 27.32 21.89
CA ALA A 310 7.03 26.59 21.99
C ALA A 310 6.50 26.20 20.60
N SER A 311 5.55 25.28 20.56
CA SER A 311 4.86 24.88 19.35
C SER A 311 3.39 24.62 19.60
N ALA A 312 2.57 24.89 18.59
CA ALA A 312 1.28 24.25 18.45
C ALA A 312 1.50 22.86 17.81
N VAL A 313 1.05 21.81 18.49
CA VAL A 313 1.27 20.41 18.13
C VAL A 313 -0.08 19.74 17.92
N VAL A 314 -0.31 19.19 16.73
CA VAL A 314 -1.49 18.37 16.45
C VAL A 314 -1.20 16.91 16.82
N VAL A 315 -2.09 16.33 17.62
CA VAL A 315 -2.03 14.96 18.08
C VAL A 315 -3.40 14.34 17.87
N ARG A 316 -3.52 13.34 16.98
CA ARG A 316 -4.79 12.68 16.62
C ARG A 316 -5.93 13.67 16.37
N GLY A 317 -5.67 14.71 15.58
CA GLY A 317 -6.68 15.72 15.28
C GLY A 317 -7.06 16.67 16.44
N SER A 318 -6.35 16.66 17.56
CA SER A 318 -6.46 17.67 18.63
C SER A 318 -5.25 18.60 18.65
N LEU A 319 -5.40 19.84 19.10
CA LEU A 319 -4.35 20.87 19.08
C LEU A 319 -3.91 21.28 20.48
N TYR A 320 -2.61 21.21 20.73
CA TYR A 320 -1.99 21.56 22.01
C TYR A 320 -0.89 22.61 21.84
N TRP A 321 -0.81 23.55 22.78
CA TRP A 321 0.33 24.44 22.95
C TRP A 321 1.35 23.81 23.89
N LEU A 322 2.56 23.55 23.39
CA LEU A 322 3.64 22.90 24.13
C LEU A 322 4.88 23.78 24.18
N THR A 323 5.29 24.18 25.39
CA THR A 323 6.59 24.85 25.60
C THR A 323 7.73 23.83 25.52
N HIS A 324 8.79 24.12 24.78
CA HIS A 324 9.82 23.13 24.44
C HIS A 324 10.66 22.66 25.63
N ARG A 325 11.29 23.60 26.36
CA ARG A 325 12.24 23.27 27.44
C ARG A 325 11.56 22.77 28.71
N ASP A 326 10.68 23.59 29.27
CA ASP A 326 9.96 23.34 30.53
C ASP A 326 8.55 23.93 30.46
N GLY A 327 7.68 23.59 31.42
CA GLY A 327 6.33 24.15 31.55
C GLY A 327 5.21 23.20 31.13
N PRO A 328 3.93 23.57 31.31
CA PRO A 328 2.80 22.71 30.99
C PRO A 328 2.48 22.70 29.49
N ALA A 329 1.95 21.57 29.01
CA ALA A 329 1.15 21.58 27.78
C ALA A 329 -0.23 22.19 28.09
N ARG A 330 -0.82 22.89 27.12
CA ARG A 330 -2.16 23.46 27.24
C ARG A 330 -3.00 23.11 26.02
N THR A 331 -4.21 22.64 26.24
CA THR A 331 -5.17 22.39 25.16
C THR A 331 -5.57 23.71 24.49
N ILE A 332 -5.57 23.72 23.16
CA ILE A 332 -6.20 24.77 22.35
C ILE A 332 -7.55 24.28 21.79
N ALA A 333 -7.59 23.05 21.27
CA ALA A 333 -8.80 22.42 20.77
C ALA A 333 -8.73 20.88 20.94
N ASP A 334 -9.67 20.29 21.67
CA ASP A 334 -9.77 18.83 21.87
C ASP A 334 -11.22 18.32 21.85
N THR A 335 -12.08 18.94 21.03
CA THR A 335 -13.49 18.54 20.95
C THR A 335 -13.61 17.11 20.38
N PRO A 336 -14.19 16.14 21.11
CA PRO A 336 -14.35 14.78 20.60
C PRO A 336 -15.15 14.76 19.29
N GLY A 337 -14.66 14.00 18.30
CA GLY A 337 -15.30 13.88 16.99
C GLY A 337 -15.10 15.09 16.07
N VAL A 338 -14.13 15.95 16.39
CA VAL A 338 -13.65 17.03 15.52
C VAL A 338 -12.18 16.79 15.21
N ARG A 339 -11.80 16.95 13.95
CA ARG A 339 -10.41 16.85 13.51
C ARG A 339 -9.84 18.23 13.20
N VAL A 340 -8.72 18.55 13.84
CA VAL A 340 -7.86 19.69 13.57
C VAL A 340 -6.67 19.26 12.71
N ARG A 341 -6.30 20.06 11.73
CA ARG A 341 -5.12 19.86 10.84
C ARG A 341 -4.44 21.20 10.57
N LEU A 342 -3.20 21.13 10.07
CA LEU A 342 -2.46 22.26 9.50
C LEU A 342 -2.47 23.50 10.43
N PRO A 343 -1.91 23.40 11.64
CA PRO A 343 -1.78 24.57 12.51
C PRO A 343 -0.81 25.57 11.89
N GLU A 344 -1.07 26.86 12.05
CA GLU A 344 -0.25 27.93 11.51
C GLU A 344 -0.23 29.15 12.45
N MET A 345 0.96 29.62 12.83
CA MET A 345 1.08 30.82 13.68
C MET A 345 0.67 32.07 12.90
N LEU A 346 -0.12 32.95 13.52
CA LEU A 346 -0.48 34.23 12.92
C LEU A 346 0.46 35.34 13.41
N GLY A 347 1.48 35.62 12.60
CA GLY A 347 2.51 36.61 12.89
C GLY A 347 3.11 36.45 14.29
N SER A 348 3.49 37.58 14.90
CA SER A 348 3.96 37.63 16.30
C SER A 348 2.84 37.86 17.33
N GLY A 349 1.59 37.93 16.88
CA GLY A 349 0.41 38.41 17.64
C GLY A 349 -0.12 37.45 18.72
N GLY A 350 0.47 36.27 18.86
CA GLY A 350 0.07 35.29 19.87
C GLY A 350 -1.24 34.57 19.53
N GLN A 351 -1.50 34.35 18.24
CA GLN A 351 -2.65 33.59 17.73
C GLN A 351 -2.17 32.43 16.85
N VAL A 352 -3.03 31.41 16.71
CA VAL A 352 -2.81 30.27 15.82
C VAL A 352 -4.07 30.03 15.01
N ALA A 353 -3.92 29.88 13.70
CA ALA A 353 -4.94 29.39 12.78
C ALA A 353 -4.79 27.88 12.60
N TYR A 354 -5.89 27.19 12.33
CA TYR A 354 -5.88 25.77 11.99
C TYR A 354 -7.11 25.38 11.18
N VAL A 355 -7.01 24.30 10.41
CA VAL A 355 -8.16 23.73 9.69
C VAL A 355 -8.95 22.83 10.62
N THR A 356 -10.27 22.96 10.62
CA THR A 356 -11.21 22.13 11.39
C THR A 356 -12.35 21.62 10.52
N ASP A 357 -12.86 20.43 10.82
CA ASP A 357 -14.06 19.86 10.20
C ASP A 357 -15.29 19.86 11.13
N ALA A 358 -15.30 20.68 12.19
CA ALA A 358 -16.34 20.71 13.22
C ALA A 358 -17.78 20.98 12.74
N ARG A 359 -17.98 21.39 11.48
CA ARG A 359 -19.30 21.54 10.83
C ARG A 359 -19.47 20.63 9.60
N GLY A 360 -18.62 19.62 9.45
CA GLY A 360 -18.56 18.75 8.29
C GLY A 360 -17.52 19.22 7.29
N GLU A 361 -17.73 20.36 6.64
CA GLU A 361 -16.77 20.89 5.66
C GLU A 361 -15.57 21.57 6.34
N ASP A 362 -14.41 21.57 5.66
CA ASP A 362 -13.21 22.26 6.13
C ASP A 362 -13.52 23.76 6.35
N ALA A 363 -13.05 24.27 7.48
CA ALA A 363 -13.10 25.67 7.87
C ALA A 363 -11.77 26.07 8.52
N VAL A 364 -11.47 27.36 8.57
CA VAL A 364 -10.33 27.87 9.35
C VAL A 364 -10.83 28.37 10.70
N GLU A 365 -10.19 27.94 11.78
CA GLU A 365 -10.38 28.50 13.12
C GLU A 365 -9.15 29.21 13.62
N ILE A 366 -9.35 30.36 14.25
CA ILE A 366 -8.30 31.18 14.87
C ILE A 366 -8.51 31.18 16.38
N ALA A 367 -7.51 30.72 17.13
CA ALA A 367 -7.48 30.71 18.58
C ALA A 367 -6.33 31.55 19.14
N TYR A 368 -6.51 32.10 20.34
CA TYR A 368 -5.46 32.84 21.04
C TYR A 368 -4.57 31.90 21.83
N LEU A 369 -3.26 32.13 21.77
CA LEU A 369 -2.29 31.37 22.54
C LEU A 369 -2.42 31.69 24.04
N PRO A 370 -2.18 30.72 24.94
CA PRO A 370 -2.47 30.88 26.37
C PRO A 370 -1.66 31.95 27.12
N ARG A 371 -0.66 32.57 26.47
CA ARG A 371 0.11 33.71 27.01
C ARG A 371 -0.52 35.07 26.70
N ALA A 372 -1.42 35.14 25.72
CA ALA A 372 -1.86 36.41 25.13
C ALA A 372 -3.13 37.00 25.79
N THR A 373 -4.10 36.22 26.27
CA THR A 373 -5.28 36.72 27.04
C THR A 373 -6.07 35.55 27.67
N GLY A 374 -7.02 35.86 28.58
CA GLY A 374 -7.94 34.88 29.20
C GLY A 374 -8.95 34.25 28.23
N ASP A 375 -9.86 33.40 28.72
CA ASP A 375 -10.82 32.62 27.92
C ASP A 375 -11.56 33.47 26.87
N ARG A 376 -11.12 33.37 25.61
CA ARG A 376 -11.80 33.89 24.42
C ARG A 376 -12.15 32.70 23.52
N ALA A 377 -13.37 32.68 23.00
CA ALA A 377 -13.78 31.64 22.07
C ALA A 377 -13.02 31.75 20.73
N PRO A 378 -12.68 30.64 20.07
CA PRO A 378 -12.10 30.65 18.73
C PRO A 378 -13.03 31.32 17.71
N ARG A 379 -12.45 32.00 16.71
CA ARG A 379 -13.16 32.56 15.56
C ARG A 379 -13.12 31.57 14.40
N ARG A 380 -14.28 31.14 13.91
CA ARG A 380 -14.39 30.25 12.73
C ARG A 380 -14.73 31.04 11.48
N LEU A 381 -14.01 30.78 10.40
CA LEU A 381 -14.08 31.48 9.13
C LEU A 381 -14.26 30.50 7.96
N ALA A 382 -14.91 30.96 6.89
CA ALA A 382 -14.97 30.29 5.57
C ALA A 382 -15.45 28.83 5.54
N SER A 383 -16.37 28.44 6.45
CA SER A 383 -16.89 27.07 6.50
C SER A 383 -17.66 26.71 5.23
N GLY A 384 -17.16 25.73 4.47
CA GLY A 384 -17.75 25.28 3.21
C GLY A 384 -17.29 26.03 1.96
N ASP A 385 -16.54 27.13 2.12
CA ASP A 385 -16.09 27.96 0.98
C ASP A 385 -14.71 27.54 0.44
N LEU A 386 -13.96 26.77 1.23
CA LEU A 386 -12.55 26.44 0.98
C LEU A 386 -12.34 25.19 0.11
N GLY A 387 -13.31 24.26 0.05
CA GLY A 387 -13.02 22.90 -0.43
C GLY A 387 -12.11 22.14 0.56
N ARG A 388 -11.48 21.04 0.14
CA ARG A 388 -10.54 20.31 1.04
C ARG A 388 -9.19 21.02 1.06
N VAL A 389 -8.82 21.54 2.22
CA VAL A 389 -7.57 22.27 2.42
C VAL A 389 -6.39 21.30 2.51
N LEU A 390 -5.40 21.53 1.65
CA LEU A 390 -4.16 20.76 1.58
C LEU A 390 -2.97 21.51 2.18
N GLU A 391 -2.98 22.84 2.12
CA GLU A 391 -1.92 23.70 2.63
C GLU A 391 -2.51 25.02 3.14
N LEU A 392 -1.95 25.53 4.24
CA LEU A 392 -2.35 26.77 4.90
C LEU A 392 -1.09 27.52 5.35
N VAL A 393 -0.91 28.76 4.92
CA VAL A 393 0.25 29.60 5.29
C VAL A 393 -0.21 31.01 5.62
N ALA A 394 0.33 31.60 6.69
CA ALA A 394 0.03 32.97 7.10
C ALA A 394 1.00 33.98 6.49
N ASP A 395 0.52 35.21 6.25
CA ASP A 395 1.43 36.32 5.99
C ASP A 395 2.19 36.72 7.27
N PRO A 396 3.33 37.42 7.16
CA PRO A 396 4.18 37.72 8.33
C PRO A 396 3.49 38.56 9.41
N GLN A 397 2.46 39.32 9.04
CA GLN A 397 1.66 40.14 9.94
C GLN A 397 0.53 39.35 10.61
N GLY A 398 0.17 38.16 10.09
CA GLY A 398 -0.94 37.35 10.59
C GLY A 398 -2.32 37.88 10.20
N GLU A 399 -2.40 38.79 9.21
CA GLU A 399 -3.65 39.41 8.76
C GLU A 399 -4.29 38.64 7.61
N ARG A 400 -3.53 37.80 6.89
CA ARG A 400 -4.02 37.02 5.75
C ARG A 400 -3.51 35.58 5.80
N LEU A 401 -4.34 34.67 5.31
CA LEU A 401 -4.00 33.27 5.11
C LEU A 401 -4.12 32.91 3.63
N ALA A 402 -3.12 32.21 3.09
CA ALA A 402 -3.17 31.57 1.78
C ALA A 402 -3.58 30.10 1.95
N VAL A 403 -4.50 29.63 1.12
CA VAL A 403 -5.09 28.29 1.19
C VAL A 403 -4.96 27.59 -0.16
N ALA A 404 -4.27 26.44 -0.19
CA ALA A 404 -4.27 25.55 -1.35
C ALA A 404 -5.33 24.45 -1.17
N SER A 405 -6.20 24.32 -2.16
CA SER A 405 -7.36 23.42 -2.12
C SER A 405 -7.20 22.26 -3.09
N ASN A 406 -7.79 21.11 -2.78
CA ASN A 406 -7.69 19.90 -3.60
C ASN A 406 -8.19 20.06 -5.04
N ASP A 407 -9.11 20.99 -5.27
CA ASP A 407 -9.74 21.30 -6.56
C ASP A 407 -8.92 22.26 -7.43
N GLY A 408 -7.67 22.56 -7.05
CA GLY A 408 -6.76 23.43 -7.81
C GLY A 408 -6.84 24.90 -7.44
N ARG A 409 -7.77 25.34 -6.56
CA ARG A 409 -7.88 26.73 -6.15
C ARG A 409 -6.77 27.13 -5.17
N LEU A 410 -6.24 28.34 -5.39
CA LEU A 410 -5.46 29.12 -4.44
C LEU A 410 -6.32 30.27 -3.94
N LEU A 411 -6.62 30.28 -2.64
CA LEU A 411 -7.50 31.26 -2.02
C LEU A 411 -6.72 32.15 -1.04
N LEU A 412 -7.16 33.40 -0.91
CA LEU A 412 -6.75 34.32 0.15
C LEU A 412 -7.93 34.51 1.12
N LEU A 413 -7.67 34.30 2.40
CA LEU A 413 -8.61 34.49 3.49
C LEU A 413 -8.14 35.66 4.37
N ASP A 414 -9.03 36.62 4.60
CA ASP A 414 -8.81 37.70 5.57
C ASP A 414 -8.97 37.18 7.01
N ALA A 415 -7.89 37.29 7.80
CA ALA A 415 -7.79 36.77 9.16
C ALA A 415 -7.89 37.86 10.23
N THR A 416 -8.03 39.14 9.84
CA THR A 416 -8.10 40.27 10.78
C THR A 416 -9.26 40.15 11.77
N GLU A 417 -9.14 40.74 12.97
CA GLU A 417 -10.14 40.62 14.04
C GLU A 417 -11.54 41.14 13.64
N GLU A 418 -11.60 42.13 12.74
CA GLU A 418 -12.85 42.72 12.26
C GLU A 418 -13.49 41.91 11.10
N SER A 419 -12.71 41.03 10.46
CA SER A 419 -13.18 40.26 9.31
C SER A 419 -14.17 39.17 9.70
N THR A 420 -15.13 38.94 8.81
CA THR A 420 -16.03 37.78 8.82
C THR A 420 -15.49 36.61 8.00
N GLY A 421 -14.24 36.68 7.54
CA GLY A 421 -13.57 35.62 6.78
C GLY A 421 -13.87 35.67 5.28
N GLU A 422 -13.71 36.85 4.67
CA GLU A 422 -13.84 37.01 3.23
C GLU A 422 -12.81 36.13 2.50
N VAL A 423 -13.30 35.33 1.55
CA VAL A 423 -12.47 34.44 0.72
C VAL A 423 -12.36 34.99 -0.70
N THR A 424 -11.15 35.18 -1.18
CA THR A 424 -10.85 35.61 -2.55
C THR A 424 -10.08 34.53 -3.30
N GLU A 425 -10.63 34.03 -4.41
CA GLU A 425 -9.87 33.16 -5.33
C GLU A 425 -8.81 33.98 -6.08
N LEU A 426 -7.55 33.60 -5.93
CA LEU A 426 -6.41 34.25 -6.58
C LEU A 426 -6.15 33.64 -7.96
N ILE A 427 -6.17 32.31 -8.04
CA ILE A 427 -6.00 31.52 -9.27
C ILE A 427 -6.54 30.10 -9.05
N ARG A 428 -6.84 29.40 -10.14
CA ARG A 428 -7.16 27.98 -10.16
C ARG A 428 -6.32 27.24 -11.20
N SER A 429 -5.72 26.12 -10.81
CA SER A 429 -5.09 25.22 -11.76
C SER A 429 -6.08 24.20 -12.32
N ILE A 430 -5.87 23.82 -13.58
CA ILE A 430 -6.60 22.75 -14.26
C ILE A 430 -5.80 21.42 -14.27
N ASN A 431 -4.58 21.41 -13.71
CA ASN A 431 -3.68 20.26 -13.70
C ASN A 431 -3.49 19.65 -12.30
N GLY A 432 -4.40 19.93 -11.37
CA GLY A 432 -4.34 19.48 -9.98
C GLY A 432 -4.03 20.60 -8.98
N PRO A 433 -3.88 20.27 -7.68
CA PRO A 433 -3.67 21.25 -6.62
C PRO A 433 -2.34 22.00 -6.76
N VAL A 434 -2.37 23.32 -6.47
CA VAL A 434 -1.15 24.10 -6.23
C VAL A 434 -0.50 23.66 -4.92
N THR A 435 0.81 23.84 -4.78
CA THR A 435 1.55 23.51 -3.56
C THR A 435 2.66 24.52 -3.30
N ASP A 436 3.27 24.42 -2.12
CA ASP A 436 4.47 25.12 -1.71
C ASP A 436 4.28 26.65 -1.64
N LEU A 437 3.27 27.07 -0.89
CA LEU A 437 2.92 28.46 -0.69
C LEU A 437 3.95 29.16 0.20
N ALA A 438 4.37 30.37 -0.17
CA ALA A 438 5.21 31.20 0.70
C ALA A 438 4.96 32.69 0.48
N PHE A 439 4.76 33.43 1.58
CA PHE A 439 4.72 34.90 1.53
C PHE A 439 6.12 35.51 1.51
N SER A 440 6.25 36.68 0.90
CA SER A 440 7.43 37.53 1.08
C SER A 440 7.51 38.05 2.53
N PRO A 441 8.70 38.43 3.04
CA PRO A 441 8.88 38.89 4.43
C PRO A 441 8.03 40.10 4.83
N ASP A 442 7.58 40.89 3.85
CA ASP A 442 6.70 42.05 4.02
C ASP A 442 5.21 41.75 3.74
N GLY A 443 4.87 40.51 3.38
CA GLY A 443 3.52 40.09 3.02
C GLY A 443 2.97 40.71 1.72
N ALA A 444 3.79 41.41 0.92
CA ALA A 444 3.35 42.07 -0.30
C ALA A 444 3.19 41.11 -1.49
N TRP A 445 3.87 39.96 -1.46
CA TRP A 445 3.86 38.92 -2.48
C TRP A 445 3.59 37.54 -1.90
N LEU A 446 2.94 36.69 -2.68
CA LEU A 446 2.78 35.25 -2.43
C LEU A 446 3.37 34.48 -3.61
N THR A 447 4.18 33.47 -3.36
CA THR A 447 4.74 32.55 -4.37
C THR A 447 4.22 31.14 -4.17
N TRP A 448 4.20 30.33 -5.24
CA TRP A 448 3.82 28.92 -5.18
C TRP A 448 4.37 28.11 -6.37
N SER A 449 4.37 26.79 -6.24
CA SER A 449 4.57 25.85 -7.35
C SER A 449 3.22 25.54 -8.02
N HIS A 450 3.09 25.91 -9.29
CA HIS A 450 1.88 25.74 -10.08
C HIS A 450 2.01 24.53 -11.02
N PRO A 451 1.07 23.55 -10.98
CA PRO A 451 1.17 22.38 -11.83
C PRO A 451 0.83 22.69 -13.29
N GLY A 452 1.68 22.17 -14.18
CA GLY A 452 1.62 22.30 -15.64
C GLY A 452 1.18 21.01 -16.33
N ILE A 453 1.52 20.90 -17.62
CA ILE A 453 1.10 19.77 -18.47
C ILE A 453 1.83 18.47 -18.06
N GLY A 454 1.14 17.33 -18.14
CA GLY A 454 1.80 16.02 -18.06
C GLY A 454 2.03 15.48 -16.65
N ARG A 455 1.23 15.91 -15.67
CA ARG A 455 1.26 15.52 -14.23
C ARG A 455 2.50 15.96 -13.44
N SER A 456 3.69 16.07 -14.05
CA SER A 456 4.93 16.37 -13.32
C SER A 456 5.50 17.78 -13.53
N LEU A 457 5.32 18.39 -14.73
CA LEU A 457 5.86 19.72 -14.99
C LEU A 457 5.23 20.77 -14.06
N ARG A 458 6.07 21.69 -13.57
CA ARG A 458 5.68 22.70 -12.59
C ARG A 458 6.39 24.02 -12.84
N GLN A 459 5.71 25.12 -12.59
CA GLN A 459 6.28 26.46 -12.73
C GLN A 459 6.11 27.28 -11.47
N ILE A 460 7.12 28.09 -11.15
CA ILE A 460 7.02 29.03 -10.05
C ILE A 460 6.25 30.25 -10.52
N LYS A 461 5.16 30.56 -9.81
CA LYS A 461 4.36 31.77 -10.00
C LYS A 461 4.41 32.60 -8.72
N MET A 462 4.23 33.91 -8.87
CA MET A 462 4.01 34.80 -7.74
C MET A 462 2.89 35.79 -8.03
N ALA A 463 2.26 36.28 -6.95
CA ALA A 463 1.19 37.25 -7.02
C ALA A 463 1.46 38.43 -6.11
N ARG A 464 1.28 39.65 -6.63
CA ARG A 464 1.27 40.86 -5.82
C ARG A 464 -0.09 41.00 -5.14
N ILE A 465 -0.13 41.07 -3.82
CA ILE A 465 -1.39 40.99 -3.07
C ILE A 465 -2.27 42.23 -3.29
N LYS A 466 -1.67 43.42 -3.37
CA LYS A 466 -2.41 44.70 -3.47
C LYS A 466 -3.38 44.78 -4.64
N ASP A 467 -2.99 44.27 -5.80
CA ASP A 467 -3.78 44.32 -7.05
C ASP A 467 -4.02 42.96 -7.67
N ARG A 468 -3.59 41.88 -7.00
CA ARG A 468 -3.75 40.47 -7.42
C ARG A 468 -3.12 40.18 -8.79
N LEU A 469 -2.06 40.92 -9.14
CA LEU A 469 -1.30 40.67 -10.36
C LEU A 469 -0.48 39.38 -10.20
N VAL A 470 -0.83 38.35 -10.97
CA VAL A 470 -0.08 37.09 -11.06
C VAL A 470 0.96 37.19 -12.18
N VAL A 471 2.19 36.75 -11.90
CA VAL A 471 3.31 36.70 -12.85
C VAL A 471 4.04 35.37 -12.77
N ASP A 472 4.68 35.00 -13.88
CA ASP A 472 5.50 33.81 -13.98
C ASP A 472 6.95 34.13 -13.62
N VAL A 473 7.53 33.34 -12.73
CA VAL A 473 8.96 33.41 -12.38
C VAL A 473 9.77 32.45 -13.24
N THR A 474 9.19 31.28 -13.55
CA THR A 474 9.77 30.30 -14.47
C THR A 474 8.78 29.94 -15.57
N ASN A 475 9.30 29.41 -16.68
CA ASN A 475 8.54 29.17 -17.91
C ASN A 475 7.82 27.80 -17.96
N GLY A 476 7.85 27.01 -16.89
CA GLY A 476 7.15 25.72 -16.79
C GLY A 476 7.69 24.57 -17.61
N ARG A 477 8.93 24.66 -18.10
CA ARG A 477 9.58 23.56 -18.85
C ARG A 477 10.17 22.45 -17.98
N PHE A 478 10.25 22.66 -16.67
CA PHE A 478 10.90 21.77 -15.73
C PHE A 478 9.97 21.49 -14.55
N GLU A 479 10.41 20.70 -13.58
CA GLU A 479 9.69 20.50 -12.32
C GLU A 479 10.30 21.46 -11.29
N ASP A 480 9.66 22.62 -11.13
CA ASP A 480 10.08 23.67 -10.19
C ASP A 480 9.18 23.65 -8.92
N GLU A 481 9.79 23.50 -7.75
CA GLU A 481 9.11 23.19 -6.49
C GLU A 481 9.69 23.96 -5.29
N ASN A 482 8.97 23.98 -4.17
CA ASN A 482 9.39 24.62 -2.90
C ASN A 482 9.94 26.06 -3.05
N PRO A 483 9.24 27.02 -3.70
CA PRO A 483 9.71 28.40 -3.77
C PRO A 483 9.60 29.10 -2.42
N VAL A 484 10.66 29.82 -2.02
CA VAL A 484 10.72 30.60 -0.79
C VAL A 484 11.42 31.92 -1.01
N PHE A 485 10.96 32.98 -0.34
CA PHE A 485 11.68 34.25 -0.29
C PHE A 485 12.79 34.16 0.75
N THR A 486 13.95 34.78 0.48
CA THR A 486 14.95 35.02 1.54
C THR A 486 14.39 36.01 2.57
N ARG A 487 14.82 35.91 3.83
CA ARG A 487 14.30 36.76 4.93
C ARG A 487 14.55 38.25 4.73
N ASP A 488 15.56 38.61 3.96
CA ASP A 488 15.87 39.98 3.55
C ASP A 488 15.04 40.49 2.37
N GLY A 489 14.16 39.65 1.78
CA GLY A 489 13.28 40.02 0.67
C GLY A 489 14.00 40.29 -0.66
N ARG A 490 15.30 40.01 -0.77
CA ARG A 490 16.11 40.32 -1.96
C ARG A 490 16.04 39.24 -3.04
N TYR A 491 15.81 37.99 -2.65
CA TYR A 491 15.85 36.85 -3.55
C TYR A 491 14.66 35.92 -3.37
N LEU A 492 14.34 35.19 -4.43
CA LEU A 492 13.50 34.00 -4.39
C LEU A 492 14.36 32.77 -4.65
N ALA A 493 14.34 31.79 -3.76
CA ALA A 493 14.97 30.49 -3.94
C ALA A 493 13.92 29.41 -4.23
N PHE A 494 14.27 28.37 -4.98
CA PHE A 494 13.38 27.24 -5.27
C PHE A 494 14.20 26.00 -5.65
N LEU A 495 13.59 24.82 -5.63
CA LEU A 495 14.19 23.57 -6.10
C LEU A 495 13.77 23.30 -7.54
N SER A 496 14.67 22.74 -8.36
CA SER A 496 14.33 22.42 -9.75
C SER A 496 15.05 21.21 -10.31
N TRP A 497 14.27 20.33 -10.94
CA TRP A 497 14.75 19.20 -11.74
C TRP A 497 15.10 19.63 -13.17
N ARG A 498 16.15 20.44 -13.29
CA ARG A 498 16.64 20.95 -14.59
C ARG A 498 18.10 20.61 -14.89
N GLY A 499 18.72 19.75 -14.07
CA GLY A 499 20.05 19.21 -14.31
C GLY A 499 20.00 17.97 -15.20
N PHE A 500 20.52 18.07 -16.43
CA PHE A 500 20.61 16.94 -17.36
C PHE A 500 22.03 16.36 -17.38
N ASP A 501 22.36 15.60 -16.34
CA ASP A 501 23.63 14.87 -16.21
C ASP A 501 23.36 13.37 -16.23
N PRO A 502 23.49 12.70 -17.39
CA PRO A 502 23.07 11.32 -17.54
C PRO A 502 24.08 10.33 -16.96
N VAL A 503 23.59 9.26 -16.34
CA VAL A 503 24.38 8.14 -15.82
C VAL A 503 24.06 6.87 -16.60
N TYR A 504 25.09 6.11 -16.96
CA TYR A 504 24.94 4.82 -17.65
C TYR A 504 24.28 3.78 -16.74
N ASP A 505 23.19 3.19 -17.22
CA ASP A 505 22.55 2.06 -16.59
C ASP A 505 23.40 0.80 -16.77
N VAL A 506 23.68 0.12 -15.66
CA VAL A 506 24.58 -1.04 -15.63
C VAL A 506 23.97 -2.29 -16.31
N HIS A 507 22.65 -2.35 -16.49
CA HIS A 507 21.91 -3.53 -16.95
C HIS A 507 21.30 -3.42 -18.35
N THR A 508 21.07 -2.23 -18.87
CA THR A 508 20.34 -2.03 -20.13
C THR A 508 21.16 -1.31 -21.18
N GLY A 509 22.27 -0.67 -20.80
CA GLY A 509 23.04 0.20 -21.68
C GLY A 509 22.30 1.51 -22.02
N ASP A 510 21.20 1.79 -21.30
CA ASP A 510 20.47 3.06 -21.38
C ASP A 510 21.17 4.15 -20.53
N LEU A 511 20.67 5.37 -20.61
CA LEU A 511 21.07 6.52 -19.78
C LEU A 511 19.88 6.98 -18.93
N SER A 512 20.14 7.39 -17.68
CA SER A 512 19.13 7.91 -16.75
C SER A 512 19.60 9.17 -16.04
N PHE A 513 18.69 9.92 -15.40
CA PHE A 513 18.98 11.19 -14.70
C PHE A 513 18.64 11.11 -13.19
N PRO A 514 19.34 10.29 -12.39
CA PRO A 514 18.96 10.03 -10.99
C PRO A 514 19.19 11.20 -10.02
N LEU A 515 19.97 12.22 -10.41
CA LEU A 515 20.39 13.34 -9.56
C LEU A 515 20.05 14.71 -10.19
N GLY A 516 18.88 14.84 -10.81
CA GLY A 516 18.55 16.01 -11.63
C GLY A 516 18.23 17.33 -10.88
N CYS A 517 18.10 17.32 -9.54
CA CYS A 517 17.63 18.48 -8.78
C CYS A 517 18.76 19.32 -8.17
N ARG A 518 18.60 20.65 -8.19
CA ARG A 518 19.40 21.63 -7.44
C ARG A 518 18.52 22.76 -6.90
N PRO A 519 18.94 23.46 -5.83
CA PRO A 519 18.42 24.77 -5.51
C PRO A 519 18.84 25.81 -6.57
N TYR A 520 17.94 26.74 -6.85
CA TYR A 520 18.11 27.89 -7.74
C TYR A 520 17.70 29.17 -7.03
N LEU A 521 18.27 30.29 -7.46
CA LEU A 521 18.05 31.62 -6.92
C LEU A 521 17.63 32.59 -8.02
N VAL A 522 16.70 33.50 -7.72
CA VAL A 522 16.29 34.61 -8.58
C VAL A 522 16.43 35.92 -7.81
N PRO A 523 17.37 36.80 -8.18
CA PRO A 523 17.37 38.19 -7.74
C PRO A 523 16.07 38.89 -8.15
N LEU A 524 15.37 39.48 -7.19
CA LEU A 524 14.05 40.09 -7.43
C LEU A 524 14.15 41.45 -8.11
N SER A 525 15.29 42.14 -8.00
CA SER A 525 15.58 43.42 -8.65
C SER A 525 16.86 43.32 -9.49
N SER A 526 16.95 43.99 -10.64
CA SER A 526 18.18 44.08 -11.44
C SER A 526 19.33 44.78 -10.72
N ALA A 527 19.03 45.61 -9.72
CA ALA A 527 20.02 46.27 -8.87
C ALA A 527 20.63 45.32 -7.82
N THR A 528 20.02 44.16 -7.59
CA THR A 528 20.49 43.16 -6.63
C THR A 528 21.40 42.16 -7.33
N PRO A 529 22.71 42.16 -7.08
CA PRO A 529 23.60 41.17 -7.70
C PRO A 529 23.30 39.77 -7.16
N SER A 530 23.55 38.76 -8.00
CA SER A 530 23.55 37.37 -7.55
C SER A 530 24.71 37.17 -6.55
N PRO A 531 24.48 36.53 -5.39
CA PRO A 531 25.53 36.20 -4.42
C PRO A 531 26.57 35.22 -4.96
N PHE A 532 26.27 34.59 -6.11
CA PHE A 532 27.17 33.66 -6.81
C PHE A 532 27.87 34.29 -8.01
N ALA A 533 27.64 35.58 -8.30
CA ALA A 533 28.30 36.29 -9.38
C ALA A 533 29.83 36.38 -9.16
N LEU A 534 30.57 36.65 -10.22
CA LEU A 534 32.00 36.95 -10.13
C LEU A 534 32.14 38.42 -9.75
N ASN A 535 32.84 38.71 -8.66
CA ASN A 535 33.15 40.08 -8.24
C ASN A 535 34.35 40.61 -9.07
N PRO A 536 34.23 41.77 -9.74
CA PRO A 536 35.33 42.42 -10.45
C PRO A 536 36.60 42.65 -9.59
N ASP A 537 36.42 42.87 -8.28
CA ASP A 537 37.51 43.12 -7.33
C ASP A 537 38.09 41.83 -6.70
N GLY A 538 37.61 40.66 -7.15
CA GLY A 538 37.95 39.35 -6.60
C GLY A 538 37.04 38.97 -5.43
N ARG A 539 36.97 37.67 -5.11
CA ARG A 539 36.15 37.19 -3.97
C ARG A 539 36.92 37.26 -2.67
N PRO A 540 36.26 37.55 -1.53
CA PRO A 540 36.85 37.37 -0.20
C PRO A 540 37.41 35.95 -0.02
N VAL A 541 38.45 35.79 0.82
CA VAL A 541 39.07 34.48 1.10
C VAL A 541 38.06 33.46 1.64
N ALA A 542 37.00 33.93 2.30
CA ALA A 542 35.91 33.10 2.81
C ALA A 542 34.89 32.67 1.74
N GLY A 543 35.00 33.17 0.49
CA GLY A 543 33.96 33.09 -0.54
C GLY A 543 32.79 34.06 -0.26
N GLY A 544 32.02 34.45 -1.28
CA GLY A 544 30.81 35.25 -1.08
C GLY A 544 30.78 36.69 -1.60
N LEU A 545 29.80 37.46 -1.10
CA LEU A 545 29.67 38.92 -1.25
C LEU A 545 30.73 39.66 -0.39
N ASP A 546 31.03 40.91 -0.74
CA ASP A 546 32.02 41.71 0.00
C ASP A 546 31.53 42.11 1.41
N PRO A 547 32.44 42.22 2.41
CA PRO A 547 32.08 42.51 3.81
C PRO A 547 31.37 43.86 4.03
N VAL A 548 31.30 44.74 3.02
CA VAL A 548 30.57 46.02 3.08
C VAL A 548 29.09 45.86 2.71
N GLU A 549 28.70 44.72 2.12
CA GLU A 549 27.30 44.35 1.80
C GLU A 549 26.68 43.42 2.87
N GLU A 550 27.33 43.27 4.03
CA GLU A 550 26.94 42.34 5.13
C GLU A 550 25.73 42.79 5.97
N GLU A 551 25.25 44.03 5.85
CA GLU A 551 24.05 44.48 6.57
C GLU A 551 22.76 44.01 5.85
N SER A 552 22.40 42.73 6.03
CA SER A 552 21.06 42.23 5.70
C SER A 552 20.12 42.48 6.88
N ASP A 553 19.25 43.49 6.77
CA ASP A 553 18.17 43.70 7.76
C ASP A 553 16.99 42.78 7.41
N ASP A 554 16.67 41.85 8.31
CA ASP A 554 15.55 40.91 8.16
C ASP A 554 14.22 41.69 8.10
N GLY A 555 13.32 41.32 7.19
CA GLY A 555 12.01 41.98 7.07
C GLY A 555 11.97 43.23 6.18
N THR A 556 12.97 43.43 5.31
CA THR A 556 12.97 44.50 4.31
C THR A 556 11.89 44.29 3.23
N ALA A 557 11.28 45.36 2.72
CA ALA A 557 10.28 45.30 1.66
C ALA A 557 10.82 44.67 0.37
N ALA A 558 10.12 43.65 -0.15
CA ALA A 558 10.53 42.92 -1.34
C ALA A 558 10.32 43.76 -2.60
N THR A 559 11.42 44.28 -3.16
CA THR A 559 11.38 45.04 -4.42
C THR A 559 11.49 44.08 -5.60
N VAL A 560 10.37 43.87 -6.31
CA VAL A 560 10.28 42.96 -7.46
C VAL A 560 10.18 43.74 -8.77
N GLU A 561 11.17 43.55 -9.63
CA GLU A 561 11.19 43.99 -11.02
C GLU A 561 10.69 42.87 -11.93
N LEU A 562 9.56 43.08 -12.59
CA LEU A 562 8.92 42.00 -13.37
C LEU A 562 9.67 41.63 -14.66
N GLU A 563 10.31 42.62 -15.29
CA GLU A 563 11.00 42.42 -16.56
C GLU A 563 12.21 41.49 -16.36
N GLY A 564 12.28 40.40 -17.12
CA GLY A 564 13.43 39.50 -17.13
C GLY A 564 13.61 38.57 -15.92
N LEU A 565 12.58 38.37 -15.07
CA LEU A 565 12.64 37.44 -13.92
C LEU A 565 13.16 36.05 -14.31
N GLU A 566 12.62 35.46 -15.38
CA GLU A 566 13.03 34.14 -15.88
C GLU A 566 14.51 34.09 -16.31
N SER A 567 15.05 35.22 -16.78
CA SER A 567 16.44 35.34 -17.24
C SER A 567 17.43 35.50 -16.08
N ARG A 568 16.95 35.77 -14.86
CA ARG A 568 17.80 35.97 -13.66
C ARG A 568 18.04 34.70 -12.84
N VAL A 569 17.47 33.57 -13.23
CA VAL A 569 17.60 32.30 -12.52
C VAL A 569 19.07 31.81 -12.52
N THR A 570 19.64 31.61 -11.33
CA THR A 570 21.03 31.17 -11.13
C THR A 570 21.09 29.91 -10.25
N PRO A 571 21.85 28.86 -10.60
CA PRO A 571 21.98 27.66 -9.75
C PRO A 571 22.83 27.93 -8.50
N PHE A 572 22.49 27.26 -7.39
CA PHE A 572 23.37 27.23 -6.22
C PHE A 572 24.65 26.41 -6.52
N PRO A 573 25.80 26.75 -5.90
CA PRO A 573 27.06 26.04 -6.07
C PRO A 573 27.10 24.75 -5.22
N VAL A 574 26.11 23.88 -5.39
CA VAL A 574 25.99 22.58 -4.72
C VAL A 574 25.88 21.46 -5.75
N THR A 575 26.23 20.24 -5.34
CA THR A 575 26.07 19.05 -6.18
C THR A 575 24.60 18.82 -6.50
N ALA A 576 24.31 18.28 -7.68
CA ALA A 576 22.95 17.87 -8.00
C ALA A 576 22.56 16.64 -7.17
N SER A 577 21.32 16.59 -6.70
CA SER A 577 20.81 15.52 -5.83
C SER A 577 19.30 15.40 -5.93
N LYS A 578 18.66 14.75 -4.95
CA LYS A 578 17.23 14.83 -4.70
C LYS A 578 17.04 15.69 -3.45
N TYR A 579 16.51 16.90 -3.62
CA TYR A 579 16.26 17.85 -2.55
C TYR A 579 14.76 18.01 -2.28
N SER A 580 14.39 18.36 -1.05
CA SER A 580 13.02 18.74 -0.69
C SER A 580 13.01 19.67 0.52
N ALA A 581 11.85 20.25 0.86
CA ALA A 581 11.63 21.02 2.09
C ALA A 581 12.63 22.19 2.24
N LEU A 582 12.67 23.06 1.23
CA LEU A 582 13.50 24.26 1.22
C LEU A 582 12.85 25.36 2.08
N TYR A 583 13.58 25.90 3.06
CA TYR A 583 13.10 26.98 3.93
C TYR A 583 14.17 28.05 4.19
N PRO A 584 13.78 29.33 4.32
CA PRO A 584 14.68 30.40 4.75
C PRO A 584 14.85 30.40 6.28
N VAL A 585 16.08 30.67 6.74
CA VAL A 585 16.43 30.70 8.17
C VAL A 585 17.21 31.99 8.50
N ALA A 586 17.39 32.27 9.79
CA ALA A 586 18.08 33.45 10.28
C ALA A 586 19.52 33.56 9.72
N GLY A 587 20.04 34.79 9.63
CA GLY A 587 21.41 35.05 9.17
C GLY A 587 21.62 34.89 7.67
N GLY A 588 20.56 35.09 6.86
CA GLY A 588 20.63 35.05 5.40
C GLY A 588 20.92 33.66 4.82
N GLY A 589 20.49 32.60 5.50
CA GLY A 589 20.71 31.22 5.07
C GLY A 589 19.44 30.48 4.63
N LEU A 590 19.64 29.30 4.05
CA LEU A 590 18.58 28.37 3.68
C LEU A 590 18.85 26.99 4.29
N VAL A 591 17.80 26.24 4.57
CA VAL A 591 17.89 24.82 4.94
C VAL A 591 17.07 23.95 3.98
N TRP A 592 17.48 22.71 3.79
CA TRP A 592 16.76 21.73 2.98
C TRP A 592 17.09 20.30 3.39
N LEU A 593 16.25 19.35 2.93
CA LEU A 593 16.51 17.92 3.01
C LEU A 593 17.23 17.45 1.75
N ARG A 594 18.33 16.71 1.92
CA ARG A 594 19.03 15.99 0.84
C ARG A 594 18.81 14.50 0.99
N TRP A 595 18.20 13.88 -0.02
CA TRP A 595 17.92 12.45 -0.03
C TRP A 595 19.07 11.65 -0.65
N PRO A 596 19.43 10.49 -0.07
CA PRO A 596 20.33 9.56 -0.74
C PRO A 596 19.65 8.93 -1.98
N ILE A 597 20.44 8.53 -2.97
CA ILE A 597 19.93 7.62 -4.01
C ILE A 597 19.70 6.28 -3.33
N SER A 598 18.45 5.83 -3.34
CA SER A 598 18.06 4.50 -2.87
C SER A 598 17.45 3.71 -4.02
N GLY A 599 17.87 2.45 -4.16
CA GLY A 599 17.26 1.51 -5.08
C GLY A 599 15.88 1.09 -4.58
N ALA A 600 14.93 0.92 -5.50
CA ALA A 600 13.54 0.58 -5.18
C ALA A 600 13.36 -0.73 -4.37
N LEU A 601 14.37 -1.62 -4.36
CA LEU A 601 14.37 -2.88 -3.59
C LEU A 601 15.07 -2.78 -2.23
N GLY A 602 15.65 -1.63 -1.89
CA GLY A 602 16.37 -1.40 -0.64
C GLY A 602 17.79 -1.97 -0.58
N GLU A 603 18.29 -2.55 -1.68
CA GLU A 603 19.60 -3.23 -1.76
C GLU A 603 20.81 -2.28 -1.83
N THR A 604 20.58 -0.97 -1.80
CA THR A 604 21.66 0.03 -1.86
C THR A 604 22.44 0.14 -0.55
N PHE A 605 21.83 -0.23 0.57
CA PHE A 605 22.40 -0.06 1.91
C PHE A 605 23.11 -1.33 2.39
N ALA A 606 24.27 -1.15 3.03
CA ALA A 606 25.09 -2.27 3.51
C ALA A 606 24.49 -2.99 4.73
N ASN A 607 23.65 -2.29 5.51
CA ASN A 607 22.92 -2.86 6.63
C ASN A 607 21.49 -3.23 6.20
N PRO A 608 21.13 -4.52 6.14
CA PRO A 608 19.76 -4.94 5.83
C PRO A 608 18.71 -4.47 6.84
N ASP A 609 19.13 -4.15 8.07
CA ASP A 609 18.26 -3.68 9.15
C ASP A 609 18.06 -2.14 9.13
N ASP A 610 18.86 -1.42 8.32
CA ASP A 610 18.76 0.03 8.12
C ASP A 610 18.77 0.34 6.62
N THR A 611 17.60 0.17 6.01
CA THR A 611 17.33 0.53 4.62
C THR A 611 16.67 1.91 4.52
N THR A 612 16.79 2.73 5.57
CA THR A 612 15.81 3.78 5.88
C THR A 612 15.70 4.85 4.79
N GLY A 613 16.76 5.05 4.01
CA GLY A 613 16.76 6.02 2.91
C GLY A 613 16.45 7.44 3.36
N ARG A 614 16.66 7.74 4.65
CA ARG A 614 16.29 8.99 5.30
C ARG A 614 17.15 10.15 4.82
N PRO A 615 16.61 11.37 4.74
CA PRO A 615 17.35 12.53 4.27
C PRO A 615 18.32 13.06 5.34
N THR A 616 19.30 13.84 4.89
CA THR A 616 20.15 14.68 5.72
C THR A 616 19.63 16.12 5.68
N LEU A 617 19.60 16.80 6.83
CA LEU A 617 19.26 18.21 6.91
C LEU A 617 20.52 19.05 6.69
N GLU A 618 20.51 19.88 5.65
CA GLU A 618 21.64 20.73 5.28
C GLU A 618 21.29 22.21 5.44
N PHE A 619 22.30 23.01 5.79
CA PHE A 619 22.27 24.46 5.83
C PHE A 619 23.19 25.03 4.75
N PHE A 620 22.74 26.11 4.12
CA PHE A 620 23.55 26.87 3.17
C PHE A 620 23.54 28.35 3.54
N ASN A 621 24.72 28.87 3.84
CA ASN A 621 24.93 30.29 4.05
C ASN A 621 25.09 30.98 2.69
N ILE A 622 24.12 31.81 2.29
CA ILE A 622 24.13 32.48 1.00
C ILE A 622 25.33 33.41 0.88
N THR A 623 25.56 34.23 1.92
CA THR A 623 26.62 35.24 1.93
C THR A 623 27.99 34.61 1.77
N LYS A 624 28.28 33.48 2.42
CA LYS A 624 29.57 32.77 2.36
C LYS A 624 29.64 31.72 1.24
N ALA A 625 28.53 31.50 0.52
CA ALA A 625 28.36 30.41 -0.44
C ALA A 625 28.83 29.04 0.10
N LYS A 626 28.52 28.74 1.37
CA LYS A 626 29.03 27.56 2.08
C LYS A 626 27.89 26.69 2.61
N LYS A 627 28.00 25.38 2.36
CA LYS A 627 27.12 24.33 2.88
C LYS A 627 27.68 23.68 4.15
N SER A 628 26.82 23.31 5.09
CA SER A 628 27.11 22.43 6.23
C SER A 628 25.95 21.48 6.52
N GLU A 629 26.22 20.35 7.16
CA GLU A 629 25.19 19.40 7.60
C GLU A 629 24.81 19.70 9.05
N LEU A 630 23.50 19.78 9.32
CA LEU A 630 22.97 20.07 10.67
C LEU A 630 22.57 18.78 11.40
N VAL A 631 21.89 17.88 10.70
CA VAL A 631 21.38 16.61 11.22
C VAL A 631 21.58 15.53 10.16
N ASP A 632 22.19 14.41 10.56
CA ASP A 632 22.56 13.31 9.66
C ASP A 632 21.34 12.60 9.07
N HIS A 633 20.38 12.23 9.95
CA HIS A 633 19.11 11.59 9.59
C HIS A 633 17.94 12.17 10.39
N LEU A 634 16.80 12.33 9.74
CA LEU A 634 15.54 12.79 10.34
C LEU A 634 14.34 12.36 9.48
N ASP A 635 13.13 12.49 10.02
CA ASP A 635 11.90 12.26 9.26
C ASP A 635 11.42 13.55 8.59
N TRP A 636 11.33 14.64 9.35
CA TRP A 636 10.95 15.98 8.89
C TRP A 636 11.28 17.05 9.95
N PHE A 637 11.09 18.32 9.63
CA PHE A 637 11.30 19.43 10.55
C PHE A 637 10.30 20.58 10.33
N ALA A 638 10.21 21.49 11.31
CA ALA A 638 9.52 22.77 11.21
C ALA A 638 10.44 23.92 11.66
N VAL A 639 10.25 25.13 11.12
CA VAL A 639 11.10 26.31 11.37
C VAL A 639 10.38 27.29 12.31
N SER A 640 11.10 27.96 13.22
CA SER A 640 10.55 29.07 14.02
C SER A 640 10.26 30.31 13.17
N GLY A 641 9.34 31.18 13.60
CA GLY A 641 8.99 32.39 12.84
C GLY A 641 10.17 33.33 12.58
N ASP A 642 11.09 33.45 13.55
CA ASP A 642 12.34 34.20 13.43
C ASP A 642 13.43 33.48 12.61
N GLY A 643 13.20 32.22 12.23
CA GLY A 643 14.14 31.39 11.47
C GLY A 643 15.38 30.95 12.26
N SER A 644 15.47 31.21 13.57
CA SER A 644 16.65 30.93 14.39
C SER A 644 16.72 29.48 14.91
N ARG A 645 15.60 28.76 14.91
CA ARG A 645 15.46 27.40 15.45
C ARG A 645 14.73 26.48 14.48
N LEU A 646 15.06 25.19 14.59
CA LEU A 646 14.39 24.09 13.89
C LEU A 646 13.86 23.09 14.91
N VAL A 647 12.60 22.70 14.81
CA VAL A 647 12.05 21.56 15.54
C VAL A 647 12.14 20.33 14.64
N VAL A 648 13.03 19.40 14.99
CA VAL A 648 13.35 18.18 14.24
C VAL A 648 12.56 17.01 14.82
N VAL A 649 11.97 16.20 13.93
CA VAL A 649 11.27 14.97 14.25
C VAL A 649 12.06 13.77 13.71
N ASP A 650 12.36 12.82 14.59
CA ASP A 650 13.26 11.70 14.31
C ASP A 650 12.78 10.46 15.08
N GLU A 651 12.14 9.50 14.40
CA GLU A 651 11.63 8.24 14.97
C GLU A 651 10.71 8.41 16.19
N GLY A 652 9.94 9.50 16.23
CA GLY A 652 9.02 9.85 17.32
C GLY A 652 9.64 10.74 18.41
N ASP A 653 10.94 11.00 18.35
CA ASP A 653 11.60 12.00 19.19
C ASP A 653 11.52 13.40 18.57
N LEU A 654 11.31 14.40 19.42
CA LEU A 654 11.27 15.82 19.05
C LEU A 654 12.38 16.59 19.75
N ARG A 655 13.12 17.39 18.98
CA ARG A 655 14.15 18.31 19.52
C ARG A 655 14.16 19.64 18.80
N ALA A 656 14.30 20.73 19.55
CA ALA A 656 14.58 22.05 19.00
C ALA A 656 16.11 22.29 18.95
N VAL A 657 16.63 22.65 17.78
CA VAL A 657 18.06 22.87 17.51
C VAL A 657 18.28 24.23 16.83
N PRO A 658 19.51 24.79 16.85
CA PRO A 658 19.84 25.96 16.03
C PRO A 658 19.63 25.69 14.53
N SER A 659 19.29 26.74 13.77
CA SER A 659 19.05 26.62 12.33
C SER A 659 20.28 26.81 11.44
N THR A 660 21.39 27.28 12.00
CA THR A 660 22.60 27.65 11.23
C THR A 660 23.83 26.81 11.57
N GLU A 661 23.77 26.00 12.63
CA GLU A 661 24.88 25.17 13.11
C GLU A 661 24.35 23.91 13.79
N SER A 662 25.17 22.86 13.85
CA SER A 662 24.80 21.61 14.53
C SER A 662 24.57 21.88 16.02
N GLY A 663 23.47 21.35 16.55
CA GLY A 663 23.16 21.46 17.98
C GLY A 663 24.15 20.70 18.86
N ASP A 664 24.49 21.27 20.01
CA ASP A 664 25.24 20.66 21.11
C ASP A 664 24.36 20.46 22.35
N SER A 665 24.94 20.07 23.49
CA SER A 665 24.19 19.83 24.74
C SER A 665 23.50 21.07 25.29
N ASP A 666 24.00 22.26 24.98
CA ASP A 666 23.53 23.52 25.57
C ASP A 666 22.50 24.20 24.67
N SER A 667 22.60 23.97 23.36
CA SER A 667 21.74 24.54 22.32
C SER A 667 20.61 23.60 21.87
N THR A 668 20.70 22.29 22.12
CA THR A 668 19.64 21.33 21.82
C THR A 668 18.64 21.21 22.97
N VAL A 669 17.35 21.34 22.66
CA VAL A 669 16.26 21.15 23.63
C VAL A 669 15.41 19.95 23.22
N TRP A 670 15.46 18.88 24.00
CA TRP A 670 14.57 17.73 23.82
C TRP A 670 13.18 18.06 24.34
N ILE A 671 12.16 17.83 23.51
CA ILE A 671 10.79 18.23 23.78
C ILE A 671 10.04 17.03 24.38
N ASP A 672 9.73 17.11 25.68
CA ASP A 672 8.99 16.04 26.35
C ASP A 672 7.50 16.06 25.99
N LEU A 673 7.11 15.19 25.07
CA LEU A 673 5.72 15.00 24.61
C LEU A 673 4.82 14.32 25.63
N ARG A 674 5.34 13.70 26.70
CA ARG A 674 4.51 13.08 27.76
C ARG A 674 3.71 14.12 28.54
N ARG A 675 4.03 15.41 28.37
CA ARG A 675 3.29 16.53 28.96
C ARG A 675 1.95 16.78 28.28
N ILE A 676 1.76 16.29 27.06
CA ILE A 676 0.46 16.27 26.40
C ILE A 676 -0.28 15.02 26.89
N LEU A 677 -1.42 15.21 27.52
CA LEU A 677 -2.30 14.14 27.98
C LEU A 677 -3.52 14.09 27.06
N HIS A 678 -3.41 13.32 25.98
CA HIS A 678 -4.48 13.18 24.99
C HIS A 678 -5.37 11.98 25.32
N GLU A 679 -6.65 12.25 25.58
CA GLU A 679 -7.69 11.22 25.74
C GLU A 679 -8.43 11.02 24.43
N VAL A 680 -8.46 9.77 23.97
CA VAL A 680 -9.24 9.37 22.80
C VAL A 680 -10.64 8.95 23.24
N ASP A 681 -11.67 9.43 22.53
CA ASP A 681 -13.06 8.94 22.58
C ASP A 681 -13.36 8.14 21.29
N PRO A 682 -13.25 6.79 21.31
CA PRO A 682 -13.34 5.98 20.09
C PRO A 682 -14.67 6.13 19.32
N PRO A 683 -15.85 6.10 19.98
CA PRO A 683 -17.10 6.44 19.32
C PRO A 683 -17.09 7.77 18.56
N ALA A 684 -16.53 8.82 19.15
CA ALA A 684 -16.50 10.13 18.51
C ALA A 684 -15.50 10.16 17.33
N GLU A 685 -14.32 9.57 17.50
CA GLU A 685 -13.34 9.42 16.41
C GLU A 685 -13.90 8.63 15.22
N TRP A 686 -14.59 7.51 15.43
CA TRP A 686 -15.14 6.73 14.32
C TRP A 686 -16.26 7.45 13.57
N ARG A 687 -17.09 8.25 14.25
CA ARG A 687 -18.06 9.13 13.55
C ARG A 687 -17.35 10.14 12.66
N GLN A 688 -16.35 10.82 13.20
CA GLN A 688 -15.57 11.81 12.45
C GLN A 688 -14.84 11.16 11.27
N ALA A 689 -14.15 10.04 11.50
CA ALA A 689 -13.39 9.33 10.47
C ALA A 689 -14.31 8.77 9.37
N TYR A 690 -15.52 8.30 9.71
CA TYR A 690 -16.53 7.88 8.75
C TYR A 690 -16.96 9.03 7.84
N ASP A 691 -17.26 10.19 8.43
CA ASP A 691 -17.68 11.38 7.71
C ASP A 691 -16.54 11.94 6.85
N GLU A 692 -15.32 11.91 7.36
CA GLU A 692 -14.14 12.32 6.61
C GLU A 692 -13.87 11.39 5.42
N ALA A 693 -13.99 10.08 5.60
CA ALA A 693 -13.86 9.12 4.50
C ALA A 693 -14.89 9.41 3.39
N GLY A 694 -16.14 9.70 3.76
CA GLY A 694 -17.19 10.11 2.83
C GLY A 694 -16.83 11.37 2.04
N ARG A 695 -16.32 12.41 2.72
CA ARG A 695 -15.88 13.67 2.09
C ARG A 695 -14.68 13.47 1.17
N ILE A 696 -13.68 12.72 1.62
CA ILE A 696 -12.47 12.42 0.82
C ILE A 696 -12.85 11.67 -0.45
N THR A 697 -13.68 10.63 -0.35
CA THR A 697 -14.13 9.88 -1.51
C THR A 697 -14.86 10.79 -2.51
N ARG A 698 -15.82 11.60 -2.06
CA ARG A 698 -16.53 12.55 -2.92
C ARG A 698 -15.59 13.56 -3.60
N ALA A 699 -14.54 13.99 -2.90
CA ALA A 699 -13.61 15.00 -3.38
C ALA A 699 -12.61 14.47 -4.43
N TYR A 700 -12.36 13.16 -4.48
CA TYR A 700 -11.30 12.56 -5.30
C TYR A 700 -11.75 11.43 -6.23
N PHE A 701 -13.01 10.97 -6.13
CA PHE A 701 -13.50 9.93 -7.03
C PHE A 701 -13.41 10.39 -8.49
N TRP A 702 -13.00 9.48 -9.37
CA TRP A 702 -12.61 9.80 -10.74
C TRP A 702 -13.71 10.48 -11.58
N ASP A 703 -14.97 10.15 -11.31
CA ASP A 703 -16.13 10.76 -11.94
C ASP A 703 -16.79 11.77 -10.98
N PRO A 704 -16.81 13.08 -11.29
CA PRO A 704 -17.41 14.09 -10.44
C PRO A 704 -18.89 13.84 -10.09
N ASP A 705 -19.63 13.14 -10.95
CA ASP A 705 -21.04 12.78 -10.74
C ASP A 705 -21.20 11.42 -10.03
N MET A 706 -20.12 10.88 -9.44
CA MET A 706 -20.10 9.62 -8.68
C MET A 706 -20.62 8.41 -9.45
N CYS A 707 -20.52 8.42 -10.79
CA CYS A 707 -21.11 7.42 -11.68
C CYS A 707 -22.63 7.23 -11.47
N GLY A 708 -23.32 8.29 -11.06
CA GLY A 708 -24.76 8.27 -10.76
C GLY A 708 -25.12 7.70 -9.39
N ILE A 709 -24.14 7.44 -8.52
CA ILE A 709 -24.37 6.97 -7.15
C ILE A 709 -24.79 8.15 -6.28
N ASP A 710 -25.92 8.04 -5.59
CA ASP A 710 -26.30 8.97 -4.53
C ASP A 710 -25.43 8.70 -3.28
N TRP A 711 -24.25 9.32 -3.28
CA TRP A 711 -23.23 9.06 -2.26
C TRP A 711 -23.67 9.49 -0.87
N ASP A 712 -24.42 10.60 -0.75
CA ASP A 712 -24.91 11.05 0.55
C ASP A 712 -25.98 10.10 1.10
N ALA A 713 -26.84 9.53 0.24
CA ALA A 713 -27.80 8.49 0.65
C ALA A 713 -27.10 7.21 1.11
N VAL A 714 -26.03 6.77 0.41
CA VAL A 714 -25.21 5.63 0.84
C VAL A 714 -24.60 5.90 2.22
N LEU A 715 -24.01 7.08 2.44
CA LEU A 715 -23.46 7.43 3.75
C LEU A 715 -24.55 7.47 4.83
N ALA A 716 -25.74 8.00 4.54
CA ALA A 716 -26.86 8.02 5.48
C ALA A 716 -27.34 6.61 5.85
N GLN A 717 -27.39 5.69 4.88
CA GLN A 717 -27.79 4.30 5.07
C GLN A 717 -26.87 3.54 6.03
N TYR A 718 -25.56 3.74 5.90
CA TYR A 718 -24.54 3.01 6.68
C TYR A 718 -24.21 3.67 8.03
N ARG A 719 -24.44 4.97 8.19
CA ARG A 719 -24.13 5.75 9.40
C ARG A 719 -24.58 5.10 10.72
N PRO A 720 -25.79 4.51 10.86
CA PRO A 720 -26.20 3.89 12.12
C PRO A 720 -25.29 2.73 12.58
N LEU A 721 -24.59 2.07 11.66
CA LEU A 721 -23.69 0.95 11.97
C LEU A 721 -22.40 1.41 12.67
N VAL A 722 -22.03 2.70 12.57
CA VAL A 722 -20.89 3.29 13.29
C VAL A 722 -21.10 3.22 14.81
N GLU A 723 -22.35 3.29 15.28
CA GLU A 723 -22.62 3.15 16.72
C GLU A 723 -22.44 1.71 17.23
N ARG A 724 -22.33 0.75 16.31
CA ARG A 724 -22.20 -0.67 16.62
C ARG A 724 -20.75 -1.15 16.64
N VAL A 725 -19.80 -0.44 16.04
CA VAL A 725 -18.39 -0.87 16.04
C VAL A 725 -17.71 -0.62 17.39
N ALA A 726 -16.79 -1.48 17.78
CA ALA A 726 -15.96 -1.36 18.98
C ALA A 726 -14.49 -1.70 18.73
N SER A 727 -14.09 -2.01 17.50
CA SER A 727 -12.69 -2.20 17.14
C SER A 727 -12.34 -1.57 15.79
N PRO A 728 -11.05 -1.30 15.52
CA PRO A 728 -10.60 -0.80 14.21
C PRO A 728 -10.86 -1.79 13.10
N ASP A 729 -10.80 -3.10 13.36
CA ASP A 729 -11.11 -4.12 12.37
C ASP A 729 -12.61 -4.17 12.03
N GLU A 730 -13.51 -3.89 12.98
CA GLU A 730 -14.94 -3.70 12.72
C GLU A 730 -15.21 -2.38 11.96
N PHE A 731 -14.55 -1.30 12.34
CA PHE A 731 -14.66 -0.02 11.62
C PHE A 731 -14.15 -0.12 10.18
N ALA A 732 -13.01 -0.77 9.97
CA ALA A 732 -12.48 -1.04 8.64
C ALA A 732 -13.38 -1.97 7.83
N ASP A 733 -14.02 -2.96 8.46
CA ASP A 733 -15.02 -3.80 7.80
C ASP A 733 -16.22 -3.00 7.30
N LEU A 734 -16.75 -2.11 8.15
CA LEU A 734 -17.83 -1.19 7.77
C LEU A 734 -17.42 -0.27 6.61
N LEU A 735 -16.23 0.35 6.69
CA LEU A 735 -15.73 1.21 5.62
C LEU A 735 -15.53 0.45 4.30
N ARG A 736 -15.09 -0.82 4.32
CA ARG A 736 -15.00 -1.64 3.11
C ARG A 736 -16.35 -1.83 2.45
N GLU A 737 -17.40 -2.05 3.23
CA GLU A 737 -18.75 -2.22 2.69
C GLU A 737 -19.30 -0.92 2.07
N VAL A 738 -19.02 0.22 2.72
CA VAL A 738 -19.42 1.56 2.26
C VAL A 738 -18.69 1.93 0.98
N LEU A 739 -17.36 1.82 0.95
CA LEU A 739 -16.56 2.12 -0.24
C LEU A 739 -16.81 1.09 -1.35
N GLY A 740 -17.21 -0.14 -1.01
CA GLY A 740 -17.61 -1.16 -1.98
C GLY A 740 -18.83 -0.76 -2.81
N GLU A 741 -19.68 0.17 -2.33
CA GLU A 741 -20.81 0.70 -3.12
C GLU A 741 -20.37 1.51 -4.33
N LEU A 742 -19.13 2.03 -4.36
CA LEU A 742 -18.56 2.66 -5.54
C LEU A 742 -18.51 1.71 -6.75
N GLY A 743 -18.57 0.39 -6.52
CA GLY A 743 -18.53 -0.61 -7.58
C GLY A 743 -17.26 -0.52 -8.45
N THR A 744 -16.18 0.03 -7.89
CA THR A 744 -14.96 0.39 -8.61
C THR A 744 -13.72 -0.18 -7.90
N SER A 745 -12.72 -0.58 -8.68
CA SER A 745 -11.43 -1.08 -8.20
C SER A 745 -10.66 -0.07 -7.34
N HIS A 746 -9.65 -0.53 -6.59
CA HIS A 746 -8.73 0.31 -5.81
C HIS A 746 -9.35 1.14 -4.67
N ALA A 747 -10.56 0.81 -4.21
CA ALA A 747 -11.17 1.35 -3.00
C ALA A 747 -10.76 0.53 -1.76
N TYR A 748 -9.50 0.64 -1.34
CA TYR A 748 -8.95 -0.18 -0.26
C TYR A 748 -9.09 0.49 1.11
N VAL A 749 -9.21 -0.36 2.14
CA VAL A 749 -9.27 0.07 3.54
C VAL A 749 -8.32 -0.77 4.39
N SER A 750 -7.41 -0.09 5.08
CA SER A 750 -6.55 -0.65 6.11
C SER A 750 -7.00 -0.14 7.48
N ALA A 751 -7.23 -1.07 8.41
CA ALA A 751 -7.60 -0.73 9.78
C ALA A 751 -6.44 0.00 10.48
N ALA A 752 -6.78 0.96 11.36
CA ALA A 752 -5.83 1.50 12.31
C ALA A 752 -5.24 0.36 13.16
N ARG A 753 -3.91 0.33 13.33
CA ARG A 753 -3.27 -0.63 14.24
C ARG A 753 -3.49 -0.15 15.68
N ARG A 754 -4.45 -0.73 16.39
CA ARG A 754 -4.60 -0.48 17.84
C ARG A 754 -3.64 -1.36 18.64
N ASN A 755 -2.56 -0.76 19.14
CA ASN A 755 -1.77 -1.29 20.26
C ASN A 755 -2.41 -0.86 21.60
N GLU A 756 -3.71 -1.11 21.80
CA GLU A 756 -4.42 -0.62 23.00
C GLU A 756 -4.46 -1.61 24.16
N GLY A 757 -3.58 -2.60 24.13
CA GLY A 757 -3.10 -3.29 25.32
C GLY A 757 -1.61 -3.01 25.49
N PRO A 758 -0.98 -3.42 26.61
CA PRO A 758 0.48 -3.43 26.69
C PRO A 758 1.04 -4.12 25.44
N PRO A 759 2.03 -3.55 24.74
CA PRO A 759 2.53 -4.09 23.49
C PRO A 759 2.92 -5.55 23.71
N HIS A 760 2.15 -6.46 23.11
CA HIS A 760 2.54 -7.85 23.10
C HIS A 760 3.81 -7.94 22.26
N TYR A 761 4.87 -8.48 22.85
CA TYR A 761 6.10 -8.70 22.11
C TYR A 761 5.84 -9.74 21.02
N GLN A 762 5.84 -9.29 19.77
CA GLN A 762 5.61 -10.14 18.61
C GLN A 762 6.86 -10.09 17.71
N ARG A 763 7.31 -11.26 17.27
CA ARG A 763 8.40 -11.42 16.28
C ARG A 763 7.94 -12.32 15.15
N ARG A 764 8.60 -12.19 14.00
CA ARG A 764 8.28 -12.98 12.80
C ARG A 764 8.68 -14.45 13.00
N GLN A 765 7.91 -15.34 12.38
CA GLN A 765 8.23 -16.77 12.29
C GLN A 765 9.59 -16.95 11.59
N GLY A 766 10.45 -17.83 12.12
CA GLY A 766 11.70 -18.21 11.45
C GLY A 766 11.47 -19.27 10.37
N LEU A 767 11.92 -18.98 9.15
CA LEU A 767 11.79 -19.87 7.98
C LEU A 767 13.18 -20.33 7.50
N LEU A 768 13.35 -21.61 7.23
CA LEU A 768 14.67 -22.19 6.92
C LEU A 768 15.02 -22.21 5.43
N GLY A 769 14.14 -21.71 4.56
CA GLY A 769 14.33 -21.77 3.11
C GLY A 769 14.54 -23.21 2.63
N ALA A 770 13.79 -24.16 3.20
CA ALA A 770 13.88 -25.58 2.94
C ALA A 770 12.53 -26.25 3.20
N ASN A 771 12.26 -27.34 2.48
CA ASN A 771 11.10 -28.18 2.74
C ASN A 771 11.52 -29.32 3.68
N LEU A 772 10.81 -29.46 4.80
CA LEU A 772 10.96 -30.56 5.73
C LEU A 772 9.83 -31.59 5.55
N VAL A 773 10.07 -32.82 5.95
CA VAL A 773 9.06 -33.89 5.98
C VAL A 773 9.28 -34.75 7.22
N CYS A 774 8.20 -35.07 7.95
CA CYS A 774 8.26 -36.04 9.03
C CYS A 774 8.16 -37.46 8.47
N ARG A 775 9.07 -38.35 8.86
CA ARG A 775 8.95 -39.80 8.64
C ARG A 775 9.39 -40.53 9.89
N ASP A 776 8.59 -41.49 10.35
CA ASP A 776 8.86 -42.29 11.55
C ASP A 776 9.23 -41.42 12.78
N GLY A 777 8.53 -40.30 12.97
CA GLY A 777 8.78 -39.32 14.05
C GLY A 777 10.04 -38.46 13.87
N ASN A 778 10.73 -38.54 12.73
CA ASN A 778 11.95 -37.78 12.44
C ASN A 778 11.69 -36.69 11.38
N TRP A 779 12.05 -35.45 11.69
CA TRP A 779 11.93 -34.31 10.79
C TRP A 779 13.15 -34.20 9.86
N MET A 780 12.97 -34.61 8.61
CA MET A 780 14.03 -34.68 7.61
C MET A 780 13.99 -33.53 6.61
N VAL A 781 15.17 -33.08 6.19
CA VAL A 781 15.31 -32.15 5.06
C VAL A 781 14.93 -32.87 3.77
N LYS A 782 13.76 -32.57 3.21
CA LYS A 782 13.35 -33.08 1.88
C LYS A 782 14.15 -32.39 0.78
N ARG A 783 14.25 -31.06 0.85
CA ARG A 783 15.00 -30.25 -0.12
C ARG A 783 15.36 -28.90 0.48
N ILE A 784 16.59 -28.45 0.24
CA ILE A 784 16.99 -27.05 0.46
C ILE A 784 16.62 -26.28 -0.80
N LEU A 785 15.91 -25.16 -0.67
CA LEU A 785 15.50 -24.38 -1.84
C LEU A 785 16.74 -23.78 -2.53
N PRO A 786 16.87 -23.90 -3.86
CA PRO A 786 17.96 -23.27 -4.58
C PRO A 786 17.78 -21.75 -4.48
N GLY A 787 18.86 -21.05 -4.13
CA GLY A 787 18.86 -19.59 -4.14
C GLY A 787 19.20 -19.03 -5.51
N ASP A 788 19.05 -17.72 -5.67
CA ASP A 788 19.50 -16.96 -6.84
C ASP A 788 20.55 -15.93 -6.40
N SER A 789 21.74 -15.96 -7.01
CA SER A 789 22.84 -15.07 -6.61
C SER A 789 22.60 -13.60 -6.93
N SER A 790 21.61 -13.29 -7.78
CA SER A 790 21.26 -11.92 -8.17
C SER A 790 20.14 -11.30 -7.31
N ASP A 791 19.65 -12.03 -6.31
CA ASP A 791 18.65 -11.57 -5.35
C ASP A 791 19.10 -11.96 -3.94
N SER A 792 19.55 -11.00 -3.15
CA SER A 792 20.10 -11.21 -1.81
C SER A 792 19.09 -11.87 -0.86
N LYS A 793 17.78 -11.62 -1.08
CA LYS A 793 16.67 -12.15 -0.29
C LYS A 793 16.29 -13.57 -0.74
N ALA A 794 16.70 -13.99 -1.93
CA ALA A 794 16.49 -15.34 -2.46
C ALA A 794 17.63 -16.31 -2.06
N ARG A 795 17.96 -16.40 -0.77
CA ARG A 795 18.99 -17.32 -0.27
C ARG A 795 18.49 -18.16 0.90
N SER A 796 18.60 -19.48 0.78
CA SER A 796 18.31 -20.38 1.90
C SER A 796 19.37 -20.24 3.02
N PRO A 797 18.95 -20.09 4.29
CA PRO A 797 19.85 -20.12 5.45
C PRO A 797 20.66 -21.42 5.57
N LEU A 798 20.16 -22.53 5.02
CA LEU A 798 20.85 -23.82 5.04
C LEU A 798 21.85 -23.99 3.89
N ALA A 799 21.83 -23.11 2.87
CA ALA A 799 22.74 -23.21 1.74
C ALA A 799 24.20 -22.98 2.16
N GLY A 800 25.09 -23.88 1.76
CA GLY A 800 26.54 -23.80 2.08
C GLY A 800 26.94 -24.30 3.47
N THR A 801 25.98 -24.71 4.31
CA THR A 801 26.24 -25.23 5.68
C THR A 801 26.75 -26.69 5.70
N GLY A 802 26.77 -27.35 4.55
CA GLY A 802 27.07 -28.78 4.42
C GLY A 802 25.91 -29.72 4.79
N ILE A 803 24.75 -29.19 5.20
CA ILE A 803 23.52 -29.98 5.37
C ILE A 803 23.00 -30.41 3.99
N ARG A 804 22.52 -31.66 3.90
CA ARG A 804 22.06 -32.29 2.65
C ARG A 804 20.62 -32.82 2.81
N PRO A 805 19.88 -33.02 1.71
CA PRO A 805 18.63 -33.76 1.74
C PRO A 805 18.79 -35.12 2.45
N GLY A 806 17.81 -35.50 3.27
CA GLY A 806 17.84 -36.70 4.11
C GLY A 806 18.41 -36.48 5.52
N ALA A 807 19.08 -35.35 5.81
CA ALA A 807 19.51 -35.03 7.16
C ALA A 807 18.30 -34.79 8.09
N VAL A 808 18.36 -35.31 9.32
CA VAL A 808 17.30 -35.20 10.34
C VAL A 808 17.61 -34.02 11.26
N LEU A 809 16.72 -33.04 11.37
CA LEU A 809 16.82 -31.96 12.35
C LEU A 809 16.40 -32.51 13.73
N THR A 810 17.33 -32.51 14.67
CA THR A 810 17.12 -33.09 16.00
C THR A 810 16.93 -32.04 17.08
N HIS A 811 17.56 -30.87 16.97
CA HIS A 811 17.46 -29.81 17.97
C HIS A 811 17.48 -28.41 17.32
N VAL A 812 16.78 -27.48 17.97
CA VAL A 812 16.83 -26.02 17.72
C VAL A 812 17.20 -25.35 19.04
N ASP A 813 18.30 -24.59 19.07
CA ASP A 813 18.88 -23.98 20.28
C ASP A 813 19.02 -24.96 21.45
N GLY A 814 19.49 -26.18 21.14
CA GLY A 814 19.68 -27.26 22.11
C GLY A 814 18.38 -27.89 22.63
N ARG A 815 17.19 -27.44 22.18
CA ARG A 815 15.90 -28.06 22.52
C ARG A 815 15.55 -29.13 21.49
N PRO A 816 15.13 -30.34 21.91
CA PRO A 816 14.79 -31.41 20.99
C PRO A 816 13.57 -31.03 20.14
N VAL A 817 13.61 -31.40 18.86
CA VAL A 817 12.46 -31.27 17.96
C VAL A 817 11.41 -32.29 18.32
N ASP A 818 10.18 -31.82 18.49
CA ASP A 818 9.03 -32.68 18.78
C ASP A 818 8.66 -33.53 17.54
N PRO A 819 8.38 -34.83 17.71
CA PRO A 819 8.08 -35.73 16.59
C PRO A 819 6.77 -35.39 15.87
N VAL A 820 5.81 -34.74 16.55
CA VAL A 820 4.50 -34.35 16.02
C VAL A 820 4.55 -32.92 15.50
N THR A 821 4.87 -31.94 16.35
CA THR A 821 4.78 -30.52 15.97
C THR A 821 5.96 -30.02 15.13
N GLY A 822 7.06 -30.79 15.13
CA GLY A 822 8.28 -30.43 14.41
C GLY A 822 8.99 -29.19 14.95
N PRO A 823 9.87 -28.58 14.14
CA PRO A 823 10.74 -27.50 14.60
C PRO A 823 10.04 -26.14 14.65
N TYR A 824 8.86 -26.01 14.04
CA TYR A 824 8.22 -24.71 13.81
C TYR A 824 7.88 -23.94 15.10
N PRO A 825 7.37 -24.58 16.18
CA PRO A 825 7.16 -23.90 17.45
C PRO A 825 8.47 -23.36 18.06
N LEU A 826 9.60 -24.06 17.86
CA LEU A 826 10.91 -23.64 18.35
C LEU A 826 11.50 -22.47 17.52
N LEU A 827 11.03 -22.30 16.28
CA LEU A 827 11.41 -21.20 15.39
C LEU A 827 10.46 -20.00 15.49
N ALA A 828 9.43 -20.06 16.34
CA ALA A 828 8.49 -18.97 16.54
C ALA A 828 9.20 -17.73 17.12
N GLY A 829 9.19 -16.63 16.38
CA GLY A 829 9.89 -15.41 16.77
C GLY A 829 11.39 -15.40 16.49
N ALA A 830 11.92 -16.42 15.79
CA ALA A 830 13.33 -16.53 15.43
C ALA A 830 13.69 -15.92 14.06
N GLY A 831 12.71 -15.40 13.31
CA GLY A 831 12.98 -14.76 12.02
C GLY A 831 13.87 -13.52 12.18
N GLY A 832 14.95 -13.44 11.41
CA GLY A 832 15.91 -12.33 11.47
C GLY A 832 16.86 -12.37 12.67
N THR A 833 16.91 -13.45 13.45
CA THR A 833 17.88 -13.63 14.54
C THR A 833 18.64 -14.94 14.40
N THR A 834 19.80 -15.05 15.04
CA THR A 834 20.62 -16.27 15.00
C THR A 834 19.97 -17.41 15.81
N VAL A 835 19.96 -18.62 15.24
CA VAL A 835 19.60 -19.88 15.92
C VAL A 835 20.63 -20.97 15.63
N GLU A 836 20.87 -21.86 16.59
CA GLU A 836 21.66 -23.09 16.41
C GLU A 836 20.74 -24.26 16.01
N LEU A 837 21.06 -24.92 14.89
CA LEU A 837 20.37 -26.12 14.43
C LEU A 837 21.30 -27.33 14.53
N THR A 838 20.80 -28.43 15.11
CA THR A 838 21.55 -29.70 15.20
C THR A 838 20.95 -30.76 14.30
N PHE A 839 21.71 -31.20 13.30
CA PHE A 839 21.31 -32.24 12.35
C PHE A 839 22.06 -33.56 12.58
N ARG A 840 21.35 -34.67 12.46
CA ARG A 840 21.92 -36.00 12.25
C ARG A 840 22.03 -36.27 10.74
N PRO A 841 23.17 -36.76 10.22
CA PRO A 841 23.33 -37.09 8.80
C PRO A 841 22.31 -38.11 8.31
N ALA A 842 22.11 -38.16 6.99
CA ALA A 842 21.26 -39.17 6.34
C ALA A 842 21.83 -40.59 6.58
N GLU A 843 20.94 -41.59 6.64
CA GLU A 843 21.38 -42.99 6.75
C GLU A 843 22.25 -43.38 5.55
N GLY A 844 23.42 -43.97 5.82
CA GLY A 844 24.40 -44.37 4.80
C GLY A 844 25.65 -43.49 4.70
N GLU A 845 25.69 -42.29 5.30
CA GLU A 845 26.90 -41.43 5.34
C GLU A 845 27.92 -41.82 6.44
N GLY A 846 27.87 -43.07 6.94
CA GLY A 846 28.65 -43.54 8.09
C GLY A 846 28.16 -42.97 9.42
N ALA A 847 28.74 -43.40 10.55
CA ALA A 847 28.43 -42.87 11.89
C ALA A 847 28.93 -41.43 12.09
N GLY A 848 28.49 -40.51 11.22
CA GLY A 848 28.87 -39.11 11.23
C GLY A 848 28.32 -38.43 12.49
N ARG A 849 29.21 -37.74 13.22
CA ARG A 849 28.84 -36.90 14.37
C ARG A 849 27.73 -35.93 13.98
N SER A 850 26.78 -35.70 14.88
CA SER A 850 25.77 -34.64 14.74
C SER A 850 26.43 -33.32 14.36
N ARG A 851 25.88 -32.64 13.36
CA ARG A 851 26.38 -31.35 12.86
C ARG A 851 25.57 -30.22 13.48
N ARG A 852 26.25 -29.25 14.08
CA ARG A 852 25.66 -28.01 14.59
C ARG A 852 25.98 -26.88 13.64
N VAL A 853 24.97 -26.11 13.27
CA VAL A 853 25.11 -24.97 12.36
C VAL A 853 24.34 -23.79 12.94
N ALA A 854 24.98 -22.63 13.01
CA ALA A 854 24.29 -21.38 13.32
C ALA A 854 23.77 -20.76 12.02
N VAL A 855 22.50 -20.38 11.99
CA VAL A 855 21.85 -19.75 10.84
C VAL A 855 20.98 -18.58 11.28
N VAL A 856 20.66 -17.69 10.34
CA VAL A 856 19.64 -16.65 10.54
C VAL A 856 18.41 -17.07 9.72
N PRO A 857 17.33 -17.57 10.36
CA PRO A 857 16.10 -17.92 9.66
C PRO A 857 15.49 -16.69 8.98
N LEU A 858 14.92 -16.90 7.79
CA LEU A 858 14.26 -15.86 7.02
C LEU A 858 12.99 -15.39 7.74
N THR A 859 12.69 -14.09 7.60
CA THR A 859 11.42 -13.47 8.02
C THR A 859 10.33 -13.60 6.96
N ASP A 860 10.74 -13.83 5.70
CA ASP A 860 9.92 -14.09 4.53
C ASP A 860 10.74 -14.94 3.54
N GLU A 861 10.19 -16.06 3.08
CA GLU A 861 10.86 -16.93 2.10
C GLU A 861 10.24 -16.84 0.70
N ARG A 862 9.26 -15.95 0.48
CA ARG A 862 8.62 -15.76 -0.84
C ARG A 862 9.60 -15.39 -1.94
N PRO A 863 10.59 -14.48 -1.76
CA PRO A 863 11.57 -14.19 -2.81
C PRO A 863 12.35 -15.44 -3.25
N LEU A 864 12.77 -16.27 -2.29
CA LEU A 864 13.45 -17.54 -2.56
C LEU A 864 12.56 -18.53 -3.31
N ARG A 865 11.29 -18.66 -2.89
CA ARG A 865 10.31 -19.55 -3.55
C ARG A 865 9.93 -19.06 -4.95
N TYR A 866 9.89 -17.75 -5.13
CA TYR A 866 9.62 -17.11 -6.40
C TYR A 866 10.71 -17.43 -7.43
N GLN A 867 11.99 -17.24 -7.09
CA GLN A 867 13.09 -17.57 -8.02
C GLN A 867 13.12 -19.06 -8.38
N ASP A 868 12.93 -19.96 -7.40
CA ASP A 868 12.80 -21.41 -7.67
C ASP A 868 11.58 -21.72 -8.58
N TRP A 869 10.47 -21.00 -8.42
CA TRP A 869 9.29 -21.16 -9.27
C TRP A 869 9.58 -20.68 -10.71
N VAL A 870 10.18 -19.50 -10.90
CA VAL A 870 10.53 -18.96 -12.23
C VAL A 870 11.48 -19.91 -12.95
N ALA A 871 12.53 -20.39 -12.27
CA ALA A 871 13.51 -21.31 -12.84
C ALA A 871 12.84 -22.62 -13.33
N LYS A 872 11.90 -23.16 -12.56
CA LYS A 872 11.12 -24.35 -12.95
C LYS A 872 10.21 -24.09 -14.15
N ARG A 873 9.52 -22.95 -14.20
CA ARG A 873 8.67 -22.60 -15.36
C ARG A 873 9.50 -22.43 -16.63
N ARG A 874 10.66 -21.77 -16.52
CA ARG A 874 11.62 -21.66 -17.62
C ARG A 874 12.07 -23.05 -18.10
N GLN A 875 12.42 -23.95 -17.18
CA GLN A 875 12.83 -25.32 -17.55
C GLN A 875 11.71 -26.04 -18.32
N VAL A 876 10.47 -25.97 -17.86
CA VAL A 876 9.31 -26.55 -18.57
C VAL A 876 9.19 -25.98 -19.99
N VAL A 877 9.27 -24.66 -20.16
CA VAL A 877 9.22 -24.02 -21.49
C VAL A 877 10.37 -24.49 -22.38
N ARG A 878 11.57 -24.67 -21.83
CA ARG A 878 12.73 -25.18 -22.58
C ARG A 878 12.50 -26.61 -23.05
N GLU A 879 11.99 -27.48 -22.19
CA GLU A 879 11.72 -28.89 -22.50
C GLU A 879 10.64 -29.02 -23.57
N LEU A 880 9.50 -28.34 -23.40
CA LEU A 880 8.38 -28.39 -24.34
C LEU A 880 8.70 -27.79 -25.72
N SER A 881 9.52 -26.74 -25.76
CA SER A 881 9.88 -26.06 -27.01
C SER A 881 11.12 -26.65 -27.70
N GLY A 882 11.80 -27.63 -27.10
CA GLY A 882 13.12 -28.07 -27.54
C GLY A 882 14.17 -26.94 -27.53
N GLY A 883 14.02 -25.98 -26.61
CA GLY A 883 14.94 -24.84 -26.44
C GLY A 883 14.70 -23.62 -27.36
N HIS A 884 13.63 -23.61 -28.15
CA HIS A 884 13.32 -22.53 -29.10
C HIS A 884 12.59 -21.33 -28.46
N CYS A 885 11.84 -21.52 -27.37
CA CYS A 885 11.09 -20.46 -26.72
C CYS A 885 11.83 -19.95 -25.48
N GLY A 886 12.13 -18.65 -25.42
CA GLY A 886 12.49 -17.93 -24.20
C GLY A 886 11.30 -17.72 -23.27
N TYR A 887 11.56 -17.50 -21.98
CA TYR A 887 10.54 -17.30 -20.94
C TYR A 887 10.95 -16.20 -19.97
N LEU A 888 10.13 -15.16 -19.87
CA LEU A 888 10.22 -14.09 -18.89
C LEU A 888 8.93 -14.05 -18.07
N HIS A 889 9.05 -13.94 -16.74
CA HIS A 889 7.91 -13.70 -15.87
C HIS A 889 8.02 -12.32 -15.22
N ILE A 890 6.90 -11.60 -15.15
CA ILE A 890 6.81 -10.25 -14.60
C ILE A 890 5.80 -10.28 -13.43
N PRO A 891 6.25 -10.33 -12.17
CA PRO A 891 5.41 -10.57 -10.99
C PRO A 891 4.61 -9.35 -10.52
N ASP A 892 5.06 -8.14 -10.84
CA ASP A 892 4.37 -6.88 -10.64
C ASP A 892 4.87 -5.88 -11.70
N LEU A 893 4.30 -4.68 -11.71
CA LEU A 893 4.77 -3.57 -12.55
C LEU A 893 5.31 -2.44 -11.67
N GLY A 894 6.07 -2.81 -10.64
CA GLY A 894 6.90 -1.93 -9.85
C GLY A 894 8.38 -2.29 -9.97
N GLY A 895 9.19 -1.81 -9.02
CA GLY A 895 10.65 -2.04 -9.03
C GLY A 895 11.05 -3.53 -9.01
N SER A 896 10.25 -4.40 -8.39
CA SER A 896 10.53 -5.84 -8.33
C SER A 896 10.32 -6.52 -9.68
N GLY A 897 9.25 -6.16 -10.37
CA GLY A 897 8.96 -6.59 -11.73
C GLY A 897 10.00 -6.12 -12.73
N TRP A 898 10.41 -4.85 -12.65
CA TRP A 898 11.48 -4.31 -13.50
C TRP A 898 12.80 -5.08 -13.32
N ALA A 899 13.17 -5.36 -12.07
CA ALA A 899 14.37 -6.11 -11.74
C ALA A 899 14.30 -7.55 -12.25
N GLN A 900 13.18 -8.25 -12.05
CA GLN A 900 13.01 -9.60 -12.57
C GLN A 900 13.05 -9.63 -14.10
N PHE A 901 12.32 -8.74 -14.76
CA PHE A 901 12.29 -8.68 -16.21
C PHE A 901 13.71 -8.56 -16.78
N ASN A 902 14.51 -7.62 -16.27
CA ASN A 902 15.87 -7.37 -16.73
C ASN A 902 16.89 -8.45 -16.31
N ARG A 903 16.64 -9.19 -15.23
CA ARG A 903 17.49 -10.29 -14.75
C ARG A 903 17.71 -11.35 -15.83
N ASP A 904 16.66 -11.65 -16.59
CA ASP A 904 16.68 -12.72 -17.60
C ASP A 904 16.58 -12.22 -19.05
N LEU A 905 16.18 -10.95 -19.25
CA LEU A 905 15.87 -10.36 -20.56
C LEU A 905 16.85 -10.74 -21.67
N ARG A 906 18.14 -10.42 -21.47
CA ARG A 906 19.21 -10.57 -22.49
C ARG A 906 19.35 -12.01 -22.99
N LEU A 907 19.23 -12.99 -22.09
CA LEU A 907 19.35 -14.40 -22.46
C LEU A 907 18.07 -14.89 -23.16
N GLU A 908 16.91 -14.49 -22.64
CA GLU A 908 15.63 -15.03 -23.08
C GLU A 908 15.19 -14.48 -24.45
N VAL A 909 15.48 -13.20 -24.77
CA VAL A 909 15.21 -12.60 -26.09
C VAL A 909 16.12 -13.12 -27.20
N SER A 910 17.26 -13.73 -26.86
CA SER A 910 18.17 -14.34 -27.85
C SER A 910 17.60 -15.59 -28.54
N ARG A 911 16.50 -16.11 -28.00
CA ARG A 911 15.82 -17.32 -28.45
C ARG A 911 14.90 -17.01 -29.65
N PRO A 912 14.63 -18.00 -30.52
CA PRO A 912 13.79 -17.79 -31.70
C PRO A 912 12.38 -17.24 -31.43
N ALA A 913 11.74 -17.62 -30.32
CA ALA A 913 10.44 -17.10 -29.89
C ALA A 913 10.50 -16.72 -28.40
N LEU A 914 9.58 -15.87 -27.93
CA LEU A 914 9.54 -15.36 -26.56
C LEU A 914 8.16 -15.51 -25.93
N ILE A 915 8.10 -16.08 -24.72
CA ILE A 915 6.91 -16.09 -23.87
C ILE A 915 7.09 -15.03 -22.77
N ILE A 916 6.11 -14.13 -22.66
CA ILE A 916 6.00 -13.12 -21.60
C ILE A 916 4.87 -13.54 -20.67
N ASP A 917 5.21 -13.96 -19.46
CA ASP A 917 4.25 -14.42 -18.46
C ASP A 917 3.95 -13.31 -17.44
N VAL A 918 2.73 -12.78 -17.50
CA VAL A 918 2.20 -11.77 -16.57
C VAL A 918 1.09 -12.35 -15.67
N ARG A 919 0.97 -13.69 -15.59
CA ARG A 919 0.02 -14.35 -14.69
C ARG A 919 0.29 -13.98 -13.25
N GLY A 920 -0.76 -13.53 -12.56
CA GLY A 920 -0.67 -13.04 -11.20
C GLY A 920 0.20 -11.81 -10.98
N ASN A 921 0.40 -11.02 -12.03
CA ASN A 921 1.01 -9.70 -11.93
C ASN A 921 0.16 -8.80 -11.01
N ALA A 922 0.78 -8.26 -9.95
CA ALA A 922 0.10 -7.45 -8.93
C ALA A 922 -0.13 -5.97 -9.30
N GLY A 923 0.17 -5.57 -10.55
CA GLY A 923 0.05 -4.19 -11.01
C GLY A 923 1.20 -3.28 -10.59
N GLY A 924 1.04 -1.98 -10.82
CA GLY A 924 2.08 -0.98 -10.59
C GLY A 924 1.94 0.23 -11.53
N HIS A 925 3.02 0.66 -12.16
CA HIS A 925 3.05 1.85 -13.03
C HIS A 925 4.16 1.84 -14.09
N ILE A 926 4.74 0.69 -14.43
CA ILE A 926 5.88 0.59 -15.36
C ILE A 926 5.56 -0.17 -16.65
N SER A 927 4.30 -0.55 -16.90
CA SER A 927 3.92 -1.29 -18.11
C SER A 927 4.47 -0.66 -19.40
N GLU A 928 4.42 0.67 -19.50
CA GLU A 928 4.95 1.43 -20.64
C GLU A 928 6.44 1.16 -20.91
N LEU A 929 7.26 1.06 -19.86
CA LEU A 929 8.69 0.75 -19.99
C LEU A 929 8.93 -0.67 -20.51
N VAL A 930 8.10 -1.63 -20.09
CA VAL A 930 8.17 -3.01 -20.58
C VAL A 930 7.74 -3.06 -22.05
N VAL A 931 6.63 -2.40 -22.39
CA VAL A 931 6.12 -2.32 -23.76
C VAL A 931 7.15 -1.67 -24.70
N GLU A 932 7.83 -0.60 -24.27
CA GLU A 932 8.91 0.02 -25.04
C GLU A 932 10.00 -1.00 -25.44
N LYS A 933 10.41 -1.89 -24.52
CA LYS A 933 11.39 -2.94 -24.84
C LYS A 933 10.82 -3.98 -25.81
N LEU A 934 9.58 -4.41 -25.61
CA LEU A 934 8.96 -5.46 -26.43
C LEU A 934 8.60 -5.00 -27.85
N THR A 935 8.42 -3.70 -28.08
CA THR A 935 8.15 -3.13 -29.42
C THR A 935 9.40 -3.01 -30.30
N ARG A 936 10.62 -3.17 -29.74
CA ARG A 936 11.87 -3.07 -30.50
C ARG A 936 11.95 -4.16 -31.57
N THR A 937 12.37 -3.78 -32.78
CA THR A 937 12.60 -4.70 -33.90
C THR A 937 14.09 -4.78 -34.24
N ILE A 938 14.59 -5.97 -34.59
CA ILE A 938 15.96 -6.13 -35.08
C ILE A 938 16.09 -5.48 -36.47
N LEU A 939 16.86 -4.40 -36.57
CA LEU A 939 17.07 -3.66 -37.82
C LEU A 939 18.37 -4.07 -38.53
N GLY A 940 19.31 -4.68 -37.80
CA GLY A 940 20.62 -5.06 -38.32
C GLY A 940 21.43 -5.86 -37.32
N TRP A 941 22.69 -6.15 -37.66
CA TRP A 941 23.61 -6.92 -36.83
C TRP A 941 25.03 -6.36 -36.90
N ASP A 942 25.69 -6.29 -35.75
CA ASP A 942 27.12 -6.02 -35.63
C ASP A 942 27.89 -7.35 -35.64
N LEU A 943 28.65 -7.59 -36.70
CA LEU A 943 29.51 -8.75 -36.84
C LEU A 943 30.93 -8.41 -36.37
N THR A 944 31.26 -8.80 -35.13
CA THR A 944 32.61 -8.62 -34.59
C THR A 944 33.47 -9.84 -34.90
N ARG A 945 34.67 -9.63 -35.45
CA ARG A 945 35.62 -10.70 -35.78
C ARG A 945 35.87 -11.57 -34.54
N ASN A 946 35.71 -12.89 -34.68
CA ASN A 946 35.87 -13.89 -33.62
C ASN A 946 34.88 -13.76 -32.44
N ALA A 947 33.72 -13.11 -32.65
CA ALA A 947 32.63 -13.04 -31.68
C ALA A 947 31.29 -13.37 -32.37
N GLN A 948 30.27 -13.67 -31.57
CA GLN A 948 28.91 -13.88 -32.09
C GLN A 948 28.31 -12.53 -32.55
N PRO A 949 27.49 -12.51 -33.60
CA PRO A 949 26.78 -11.31 -34.02
C PRO A 949 25.88 -10.75 -32.90
N VAL A 950 25.83 -9.43 -32.78
CA VAL A 950 24.93 -8.72 -31.84
C VAL A 950 23.88 -7.97 -32.63
N SER A 951 22.61 -8.05 -32.25
CA SER A 951 21.53 -7.36 -32.96
C SER A 951 21.55 -5.85 -32.71
N TYR A 952 21.32 -5.06 -33.76
CA TYR A 952 21.07 -3.63 -33.67
C TYR A 952 19.58 -3.36 -33.42
N ALA A 953 19.33 -2.50 -32.43
CA ALA A 953 18.31 -2.62 -31.38
C ALA A 953 18.60 -3.80 -30.42
N SER A 954 19.52 -3.56 -29.47
CA SER A 954 19.84 -4.55 -28.43
C SER A 954 18.60 -4.92 -27.60
N ASN A 955 18.52 -6.19 -27.20
CA ASN A 955 17.41 -6.81 -26.48
C ASN A 955 16.06 -6.83 -27.25
N ALA A 956 16.04 -6.56 -28.56
CA ALA A 956 14.86 -6.78 -29.38
C ALA A 956 14.54 -8.29 -29.49
N PRO A 957 13.28 -8.72 -29.33
CA PRO A 957 12.87 -10.09 -29.62
C PRO A 957 13.18 -10.49 -31.07
N ARG A 958 13.72 -11.70 -31.28
CA ARG A 958 14.10 -12.18 -32.62
C ARG A 958 12.92 -12.63 -33.47
N GLY A 959 11.84 -13.07 -32.85
CA GLY A 959 10.69 -13.67 -33.53
C GLY A 959 9.40 -13.44 -32.76
N PRO A 960 8.39 -14.31 -32.95
CA PRO A 960 7.07 -14.13 -32.33
C PRO A 960 7.13 -14.05 -30.80
N ILE A 961 6.25 -13.21 -30.25
CA ILE A 961 6.04 -13.04 -28.81
C ILE A 961 4.64 -13.56 -28.48
N VAL A 962 4.49 -14.31 -27.39
CA VAL A 962 3.19 -14.76 -26.86
C VAL A 962 3.10 -14.33 -25.39
N ALA A 963 1.99 -13.72 -25.01
CA ALA A 963 1.75 -13.32 -23.62
C ALA A 963 0.88 -14.35 -22.88
N LEU A 964 1.14 -14.56 -21.59
CA LEU A 964 0.29 -15.32 -20.68
C LEU A 964 -0.31 -14.39 -19.63
N ALA A 965 -1.63 -14.44 -19.47
CA ALA A 965 -2.36 -13.69 -18.45
C ALA A 965 -3.42 -14.56 -17.78
N ASP A 966 -3.78 -14.24 -16.55
CA ASP A 966 -4.84 -14.92 -15.81
C ASP A 966 -5.68 -13.94 -14.97
N GLU A 967 -6.68 -14.45 -14.25
CA GLU A 967 -7.55 -13.64 -13.41
C GLU A 967 -6.84 -12.89 -12.27
N ALA A 968 -5.59 -13.25 -11.97
CA ALA A 968 -4.77 -12.57 -10.98
C ALA A 968 -3.84 -11.52 -11.60
N THR A 969 -3.74 -11.43 -12.93
CA THR A 969 -3.14 -10.29 -13.64
C THR A 969 -4.00 -9.05 -13.40
N SER A 970 -3.45 -8.05 -12.71
CA SER A 970 -4.25 -6.97 -12.11
C SER A 970 -3.68 -5.57 -12.35
N SER A 971 -4.55 -4.55 -12.42
CA SER A 971 -4.19 -3.14 -12.47
C SER A 971 -3.35 -2.78 -13.68
N ASP A 972 -2.13 -2.28 -13.51
CA ASP A 972 -1.22 -2.06 -14.65
C ASP A 972 -0.95 -3.38 -15.44
N GLY A 973 -1.20 -4.54 -14.83
CA GLY A 973 -1.22 -5.86 -15.48
C GLY A 973 -2.36 -6.01 -16.49
N ASP A 974 -3.55 -5.45 -16.21
CA ASP A 974 -4.63 -5.31 -17.18
C ASP A 974 -4.18 -4.38 -18.33
N MET A 975 -3.53 -3.26 -17.99
CA MET A 975 -3.09 -2.24 -18.95
C MET A 975 -2.04 -2.78 -19.93
N ILE A 976 -1.01 -3.51 -19.45
CA ILE A 976 -0.02 -4.14 -20.33
C ILE A 976 -0.66 -5.20 -21.24
N THR A 977 -1.65 -5.94 -20.74
CA THR A 977 -2.38 -6.94 -21.53
C THR A 977 -3.20 -6.27 -22.64
N ALA A 978 -3.89 -5.16 -22.32
CA ALA A 978 -4.58 -4.35 -23.32
C ALA A 978 -3.62 -3.77 -24.35
N ALA A 979 -2.50 -3.18 -23.91
CA ALA A 979 -1.47 -2.61 -24.77
C ALA A 979 -0.85 -3.65 -25.72
N PHE A 980 -0.59 -4.87 -25.23
CA PHE A 980 -0.06 -5.98 -26.02
C PHE A 980 -0.97 -6.31 -27.22
N LYS A 981 -2.29 -6.31 -27.01
CA LYS A 981 -3.30 -6.54 -28.06
C LYS A 981 -3.44 -5.33 -28.99
N LEU A 982 -3.53 -4.12 -28.45
CA LEU A 982 -3.68 -2.88 -29.23
C LEU A 982 -2.51 -2.65 -30.19
N LEU A 983 -1.28 -2.91 -29.72
CA LEU A 983 -0.05 -2.79 -30.50
C LEU A 983 0.23 -4.02 -31.39
N LYS A 984 -0.61 -5.07 -31.29
CA LYS A 984 -0.47 -6.32 -32.06
C LYS A 984 0.90 -6.98 -31.88
N LEU A 985 1.43 -6.97 -30.65
CA LEU A 985 2.72 -7.57 -30.33
C LEU A 985 2.69 -9.10 -30.49
N GLY A 986 1.55 -9.72 -30.20
CA GLY A 986 1.30 -11.15 -30.35
C GLY A 986 -0.04 -11.54 -29.72
N PRO A 987 -0.38 -12.85 -29.70
CA PRO A 987 -1.57 -13.33 -29.03
C PRO A 987 -1.39 -13.40 -27.50
N VAL A 988 -2.48 -13.22 -26.78
CA VAL A 988 -2.59 -13.45 -25.33
C VAL A 988 -3.26 -14.81 -25.08
N VAL A 989 -2.66 -15.64 -24.23
CA VAL A 989 -3.17 -16.98 -23.85
C VAL A 989 -3.47 -17.01 -22.35
N GLY A 990 -4.54 -17.69 -21.95
CA GLY A 990 -4.83 -17.93 -20.53
C GLY A 990 -6.27 -17.59 -20.13
N GLN A 991 -6.46 -16.75 -19.12
CA GLN A 991 -7.79 -16.37 -18.63
C GLN A 991 -7.98 -14.85 -18.70
N ARG A 992 -9.24 -14.42 -18.61
CA ARG A 992 -9.57 -12.99 -18.50
C ARG A 992 -8.90 -12.41 -17.26
N THR A 993 -8.33 -11.21 -17.39
CA THR A 993 -7.61 -10.52 -16.31
C THR A 993 -8.56 -9.95 -15.24
N TRP A 994 -8.00 -9.46 -14.13
CA TRP A 994 -8.75 -9.00 -12.96
C TRP A 994 -9.73 -7.86 -13.28
N GLY A 995 -9.36 -6.93 -14.15
CA GLY A 995 -10.25 -5.89 -14.63
C GLY A 995 -10.43 -4.71 -13.70
N GLY A 996 -9.38 -4.26 -13.01
CA GLY A 996 -9.44 -3.05 -12.21
C GLY A 996 -8.43 -2.04 -12.72
N VAL A 997 -8.84 -0.96 -13.38
CA VAL A 997 -7.95 0.04 -14.00
C VAL A 997 -8.30 1.49 -13.63
N VAL A 998 -9.03 1.69 -12.54
CA VAL A 998 -9.19 3.01 -11.92
C VAL A 998 -8.15 3.15 -10.81
N GLY A 999 -6.98 3.69 -11.17
CA GLY A 999 -5.84 3.81 -10.25
C GLY A 999 -6.09 4.79 -9.10
N MET A 1000 -5.31 4.67 -8.04
CA MET A 1000 -5.31 5.60 -6.90
C MET A 1000 -4.12 6.58 -7.00
N THR A 1001 -4.23 7.77 -6.41
CA THR A 1001 -3.08 8.64 -6.13
C THR A 1001 -2.95 8.81 -4.63
N GLY A 1002 -1.82 8.34 -4.06
CA GLY A 1002 -1.56 8.46 -2.62
C GLY A 1002 -2.47 7.59 -1.75
N ARG A 1003 -2.39 7.83 -0.44
CA ARG A 1003 -3.19 7.17 0.60
C ARG A 1003 -3.69 8.25 1.56
N HIS A 1004 -4.92 8.11 2.05
CA HIS A 1004 -5.51 9.07 2.98
C HIS A 1004 -5.64 8.46 4.36
N GLN A 1005 -4.94 9.04 5.34
CA GLN A 1005 -5.04 8.65 6.75
C GLN A 1005 -6.14 9.47 7.44
N LEU A 1006 -7.13 8.76 8.00
CA LEU A 1006 -8.27 9.30 8.73
C LEU A 1006 -7.90 9.66 10.18
N GLY A 1007 -8.78 10.38 10.89
CA GLY A 1007 -8.54 10.82 12.26
C GLY A 1007 -8.25 9.70 13.28
N ASP A 1008 -8.83 8.51 13.07
CA ASP A 1008 -8.61 7.33 13.93
C ASP A 1008 -7.31 6.57 13.60
N GLY A 1009 -6.62 6.96 12.53
CA GLY A 1009 -5.44 6.29 11.98
C GLY A 1009 -5.73 5.22 10.93
N SER A 1010 -6.99 4.97 10.58
CA SER A 1010 -7.33 4.10 9.45
C SER A 1010 -6.90 4.73 8.14
N VAL A 1011 -6.57 3.91 7.14
CA VAL A 1011 -6.06 4.39 5.84
C VAL A 1011 -6.98 3.91 4.73
N ILE A 1012 -7.42 4.85 3.90
CA ILE A 1012 -8.23 4.58 2.71
C ILE A 1012 -7.51 4.98 1.42
N THR A 1013 -7.91 4.39 0.30
CA THR A 1013 -7.53 4.81 -1.05
C THR A 1013 -8.79 5.13 -1.85
N VAL A 1014 -8.73 6.18 -2.66
CA VAL A 1014 -9.85 6.59 -3.52
C VAL A 1014 -9.52 6.25 -4.99
N PRO A 1015 -10.43 5.63 -5.73
CA PRO A 1015 -10.29 5.43 -7.18
C PRO A 1015 -10.36 6.78 -7.90
N MET A 1016 -9.21 7.27 -8.37
CA MET A 1016 -9.05 8.66 -8.84
C MET A 1016 -8.63 8.75 -10.31
N ASN A 1017 -7.89 7.76 -10.82
CA ASN A 1017 -7.29 7.78 -12.16
C ASN A 1017 -7.89 6.69 -13.05
N ALA A 1018 -9.05 6.95 -13.66
CA ALA A 1018 -9.65 6.01 -14.60
C ALA A 1018 -8.83 5.90 -15.90
N ALA A 1019 -8.48 4.68 -16.30
CA ALA A 1019 -7.85 4.42 -17.60
C ALA A 1019 -8.91 4.27 -18.71
N TRP A 1020 -8.62 4.86 -19.87
CA TRP A 1020 -9.44 4.75 -21.08
C TRP A 1020 -8.57 4.27 -22.25
N PHE A 1021 -9.09 3.35 -23.05
CA PHE A 1021 -8.40 2.84 -24.23
C PHE A 1021 -9.31 2.87 -25.45
N ASP A 1022 -8.80 3.22 -26.63
CA ASP A 1022 -9.60 3.40 -27.85
C ASP A 1022 -10.50 2.20 -28.20
N ALA A 1023 -9.98 0.97 -28.07
CA ALA A 1023 -10.75 -0.24 -28.37
C ALA A 1023 -11.70 -0.70 -27.25
N TYR A 1024 -11.56 -0.18 -26.03
CA TYR A 1024 -12.28 -0.66 -24.84
C TYR A 1024 -13.15 0.44 -24.18
N GLY A 1025 -12.93 1.70 -24.50
CA GLY A 1025 -13.39 2.81 -23.69
C GLY A 1025 -12.95 2.66 -22.24
N TRP A 1026 -13.91 2.76 -21.32
CA TRP A 1026 -13.74 2.53 -19.88
C TRP A 1026 -13.92 1.07 -19.47
N SER A 1027 -14.30 0.18 -20.39
CA SER A 1027 -14.83 -1.15 -20.07
C SER A 1027 -13.79 -2.17 -19.63
N VAL A 1028 -12.51 -1.80 -19.52
CA VAL A 1028 -11.53 -2.68 -18.87
C VAL A 1028 -11.83 -2.74 -17.37
N GLU A 1029 -12.26 -1.62 -16.78
CA GLU A 1029 -12.73 -1.57 -15.40
C GLU A 1029 -13.97 -2.46 -15.22
N ASN A 1030 -13.97 -3.20 -14.13
CA ASN A 1030 -14.97 -4.19 -13.74
C ASN A 1030 -15.22 -5.31 -14.77
N HIS A 1031 -14.29 -5.57 -15.69
CA HIS A 1031 -14.43 -6.65 -16.67
C HIS A 1031 -13.10 -7.35 -16.99
N GLY A 1032 -12.04 -6.60 -17.26
CA GLY A 1032 -10.73 -7.12 -17.65
C GLY A 1032 -10.59 -7.38 -19.14
N VAL A 1033 -9.38 -7.82 -19.53
CA VAL A 1033 -8.98 -8.08 -20.91
C VAL A 1033 -9.12 -9.56 -21.20
N ALA A 1034 -9.93 -9.90 -22.20
CA ALA A 1034 -10.07 -11.28 -22.65
C ALA A 1034 -8.84 -11.76 -23.44
N PRO A 1035 -8.35 -12.99 -23.22
CA PRO A 1035 -7.27 -13.57 -24.01
C PRO A 1035 -7.75 -13.86 -25.45
N ASP A 1036 -6.80 -14.04 -26.36
CA ASP A 1036 -7.09 -14.52 -27.73
C ASP A 1036 -7.29 -16.04 -27.76
N LEU A 1037 -6.65 -16.77 -26.84
CA LEU A 1037 -6.85 -18.19 -26.60
C LEU A 1037 -7.16 -18.43 -25.12
N GLU A 1038 -8.42 -18.71 -24.81
CA GLU A 1038 -8.89 -18.95 -23.45
C GLU A 1038 -8.58 -20.39 -22.99
N ILE A 1039 -7.70 -20.53 -22.01
CA ILE A 1039 -7.27 -21.80 -21.42
C ILE A 1039 -7.32 -21.70 -19.89
N LEU A 1040 -8.15 -22.54 -19.29
CA LEU A 1040 -8.29 -22.67 -17.84
C LEU A 1040 -7.44 -23.84 -17.34
N ARG A 1041 -6.71 -23.62 -16.23
CA ARG A 1041 -6.05 -24.72 -15.50
C ARG A 1041 -6.93 -25.15 -14.33
N THR A 1042 -7.63 -26.27 -14.51
CA THR A 1042 -8.59 -26.82 -13.55
C THR A 1042 -7.91 -27.38 -12.30
N PRO A 1043 -8.65 -27.58 -11.19
CA PRO A 1043 -8.11 -28.28 -10.02
C PRO A 1043 -7.56 -29.69 -10.31
N LEU A 1044 -8.12 -30.38 -11.30
CA LEU A 1044 -7.60 -31.68 -11.75
C LEU A 1044 -6.27 -31.55 -12.49
N ASP A 1045 -6.12 -30.52 -13.35
CA ASP A 1045 -4.82 -30.23 -13.98
C ASP A 1045 -3.74 -29.97 -12.93
N TRP A 1046 -4.09 -29.29 -11.84
CA TRP A 1046 -3.18 -29.08 -10.72
C TRP A 1046 -2.82 -30.37 -10.00
N ALA A 1047 -3.82 -31.19 -9.68
CA ALA A 1047 -3.63 -32.45 -8.96
C ALA A 1047 -2.78 -33.46 -9.75
N GLU A 1048 -2.95 -33.47 -11.08
CA GLU A 1048 -2.18 -34.33 -11.98
C GLU A 1048 -0.84 -33.71 -12.43
N GLY A 1049 -0.57 -32.44 -12.08
CA GLY A 1049 0.66 -31.75 -12.43
C GLY A 1049 0.75 -31.27 -13.88
N ARG A 1050 -0.36 -31.21 -14.62
CA ARG A 1050 -0.44 -30.72 -16.01
C ARG A 1050 -0.18 -29.20 -16.09
N HIS A 1051 0.36 -28.74 -17.23
CA HIS A 1051 0.78 -27.35 -17.45
C HIS A 1051 -0.01 -26.65 -18.57
N ALA A 1052 -1.30 -27.00 -18.74
CA ALA A 1052 -2.20 -26.59 -19.83
C ALA A 1052 -1.90 -25.22 -20.47
N GLN A 1053 -1.98 -24.12 -19.70
CA GLN A 1053 -1.72 -22.77 -20.22
C GLN A 1053 -0.31 -22.58 -20.82
N LEU A 1054 0.74 -23.14 -20.20
CA LEU A 1054 2.11 -23.08 -20.72
C LEU A 1054 2.28 -24.01 -21.92
N ASP A 1055 1.68 -25.19 -21.88
CA ASP A 1055 1.74 -26.17 -22.96
C ASP A 1055 1.19 -25.55 -24.26
N ASP A 1056 0.01 -24.93 -24.20
CA ASP A 1056 -0.64 -24.31 -25.35
C ASP A 1056 0.08 -23.03 -25.82
N ALA A 1057 0.60 -22.22 -24.90
CA ALA A 1057 1.40 -21.05 -25.28
C ALA A 1057 2.71 -21.43 -25.98
N VAL A 1058 3.35 -22.53 -25.57
CA VAL A 1058 4.54 -23.05 -26.26
C VAL A 1058 4.17 -23.56 -27.66
N GLN A 1059 3.10 -24.35 -27.79
CA GLN A 1059 2.66 -24.83 -29.11
C GLN A 1059 2.33 -23.68 -30.05
N LEU A 1060 1.56 -22.68 -29.58
CA LEU A 1060 1.24 -21.49 -30.35
C LEU A 1060 2.50 -20.72 -30.77
N SER A 1061 3.47 -20.58 -29.86
CA SER A 1061 4.76 -19.94 -30.18
C SER A 1061 5.52 -20.67 -31.28
N LEU A 1062 5.56 -22.01 -31.25
CA LEU A 1062 6.21 -22.83 -32.27
C LEU A 1062 5.51 -22.75 -33.62
N ASP A 1063 4.18 -22.75 -33.63
CA ASP A 1063 3.38 -22.60 -34.85
C ASP A 1063 3.57 -21.22 -35.48
N LEU A 1064 3.56 -20.16 -34.67
CA LEU A 1064 3.89 -18.81 -35.13
C LEU A 1064 5.31 -18.75 -35.69
N LEU A 1065 6.29 -19.39 -35.06
CA LEU A 1065 7.68 -19.39 -35.51
C LEU A 1065 7.86 -20.05 -36.89
N ARG A 1066 7.03 -21.05 -37.24
CA ARG A 1066 7.03 -21.66 -38.58
C ARG A 1066 6.57 -20.69 -39.67
N SER A 1067 5.57 -19.86 -39.36
CA SER A 1067 5.02 -18.88 -40.32
C SER A 1067 5.80 -17.55 -40.35
N ARG A 1068 6.43 -17.19 -39.23
CA ARG A 1068 7.22 -15.96 -39.03
C ARG A 1068 8.58 -16.34 -38.41
N PRO A 1069 9.55 -16.78 -39.23
CA PRO A 1069 10.86 -17.20 -38.74
C PRO A 1069 11.59 -16.10 -37.97
N ALA A 1070 12.39 -16.50 -36.98
CA ALA A 1070 13.19 -15.57 -36.21
C ALA A 1070 14.26 -14.89 -37.08
N ALA A 1071 14.46 -13.59 -36.86
CA ALA A 1071 15.55 -12.83 -37.44
C ALA A 1071 16.90 -13.49 -37.10
N SER A 1072 17.76 -13.60 -38.12
CA SER A 1072 19.07 -14.24 -38.03
C SER A 1072 20.14 -13.33 -38.64
N PRO A 1073 21.38 -13.35 -38.12
CA PRO A 1073 22.45 -12.56 -38.69
C PRO A 1073 22.82 -13.05 -40.10
N PRO A 1074 23.35 -12.16 -40.96
CA PRO A 1074 23.96 -12.58 -42.22
C PRO A 1074 25.25 -13.38 -41.96
N ASP A 1075 25.70 -14.12 -42.97
CA ASP A 1075 27.02 -14.75 -42.99
C ASP A 1075 28.04 -13.89 -43.77
N TYR A 1076 29.26 -14.41 -43.94
CA TYR A 1076 30.33 -13.71 -44.67
C TYR A 1076 30.37 -14.02 -46.18
N SER A 1077 29.31 -14.63 -46.75
CA SER A 1077 29.31 -15.02 -48.16
C SER A 1077 29.27 -13.83 -49.13
N ASP A 1078 28.70 -12.71 -48.72
CA ASP A 1078 28.44 -11.53 -49.58
C ASP A 1078 29.24 -10.29 -49.13
N VAL A 1079 30.43 -10.50 -48.54
CA VAL A 1079 31.31 -9.38 -48.16
C VAL A 1079 31.97 -8.74 -49.40
N PRO A 1080 32.18 -7.41 -49.42
CA PRO A 1080 32.82 -6.76 -50.57
C PRO A 1080 34.22 -7.30 -50.86
N ASP A 1081 34.49 -7.69 -52.10
CA ASP A 1081 35.84 -7.96 -52.57
C ASP A 1081 36.63 -6.65 -52.66
N ARG A 1082 37.61 -6.50 -51.77
CA ARG A 1082 38.52 -5.34 -51.73
C ARG A 1082 39.88 -5.66 -52.34
N THR A 1083 40.00 -6.72 -53.14
CA THR A 1083 41.22 -7.00 -53.90
C THR A 1083 41.58 -5.77 -54.74
N ARG A 1084 42.86 -5.38 -54.70
CA ARG A 1084 43.33 -4.27 -55.51
C ARG A 1084 43.11 -4.63 -56.99
N PRO A 1085 42.46 -3.77 -57.79
CA PRO A 1085 42.33 -4.03 -59.22
C PRO A 1085 43.71 -4.12 -59.86
N LYS A 1086 43.86 -4.97 -60.89
CA LYS A 1086 45.11 -5.02 -61.65
C LYS A 1086 45.38 -3.65 -62.27
N LEU A 1087 46.63 -3.20 -62.20
CA LEU A 1087 47.05 -1.99 -62.91
C LEU A 1087 46.73 -2.18 -64.40
N PRO A 1088 46.03 -1.24 -65.06
CA PRO A 1088 45.88 -1.31 -66.50
C PRO A 1088 47.28 -1.28 -67.15
N PRO A 1089 47.47 -1.91 -68.33
CA PRO A 1089 48.72 -1.80 -69.05
C PRO A 1089 49.09 -0.32 -69.23
N ARG A 1090 50.38 0.00 -69.08
CA ARG A 1090 50.87 1.36 -69.29
C ARG A 1090 50.52 1.77 -70.74
N PRO A 1091 49.88 2.93 -70.97
CA PRO A 1091 49.63 3.41 -72.33
C PRO A 1091 50.96 3.47 -73.10
N GLU A 1092 50.99 2.94 -74.33
CA GLU A 1092 52.14 3.08 -75.24
C GLU A 1092 52.30 4.51 -75.75
#